data_AF-A0A8H3QE13-F1
#
_entry.id   AF-A0A8H3QE13-F1
#
_cell.length_a   1.000
_cell.length_b   1.000
_cell.length_c   1.000
_cell.angle_alpha   90.00
_cell.angle_beta   90.00
_cell.angle_gamma   90.00
#
_symmetry.space_group_name_H-M   'P 1'
#
loop_
_entity.id
_entity.type
_entity.pdbx_description
1 polymer ?
#
loop_
_entity_poly.entity_id
_entity_poly.type
_entity_poly.pdbx_seq_one_letter_code
_entity_poly.pdbx_strand_id
1 'polypeptide(L)'
;MDTRYGASAAVLGAMARSRLDNVSIFATSQSIIPMMPNFYGIVQANIPLVIHVSALGNDDQMNNYVNYNDVLIARETGFGIINSYSSQEIHDIALITHLISLTTKIPFLHVFDGLSTSLELSKVNLLPYDSIKKLVDEIPTSTKNSDVLDCFEIIADKIGKLTGRQYRPFEYIGDPNAESVLVVLGGETVITKETVKRINYGEKKVGIIIARVYRPWSEKHFLAVVPKTVKRIAVLEQVSSKEDYSFGPSLFNDIAVSFSSDNSWINKSPILIDAKYPTTQKFSPRIVHAIFKQLISKKNNIFNEEVLSEKIDIPLINNNVKQCIFWDSEAQATNIQVVKHISKILEQHSKLNFSALSTFDIYNNGGVITTNLQLENDAINGFQDIERDYDFISVHDVSLTSKYDILASAKSGAVVVLNTSWTVDELETKLPNDFRYEASKRNIKLYILNSEKIAQDVGSNSKAVISVIFQNVFLRLFSNIVKLDCSIEDSIIDLFEGNNEKEVSLLIRAICQQLEKSIVSVELPPTWGILEKLDQNLPLTIQSNSLDKNLDQPEIEKPKLRNWHTAAQNLLFKEAYDSDQEIRPDLSEKTYIIRVSENRRLTPPSYDRYLFHIEFEINGTDFKYDLGEALGVYGHNDSKEVNQFLEFYGLNPNDVIFIPNKGNRFESRTVLQLFTQVLDIFGRPAKRFYESLAQYATDEKEREKLLWIASNEGSQEFKRRVEDTITYAELLYEFTSAHPPVEDLVQLIAQIKPRHYSIASAQSVHPNSVHLLIVTVEWENSKGVKRFGQCTRYLSGLKVGDSVTVSIKPSVMKLPPRDSQPVIMAGLGTGMAPFRAFIEERAYRKAQGKEVGPMVLYFGSRHRSMEYLYGEELEAYNIEGLLTHLRLAFSRDQENKVYIQHKMQEDAELLHQYLLKDEGWFYLCGPTWPVPDVKDAIVNSFVTSGGYTSSQAIDWVNKLKDLERYILEVY
;
A
#
# COMPACT_ATOMS: atom_id res chain seq x y z
N MET A 1 1.04 -10.71 24.81
CA MET A 1 0.76 -12.16 24.92
C MET A 1 0.66 -12.69 23.52
N ASP A 2 1.38 -13.77 23.21
CA ASP A 2 1.55 -14.24 21.83
C ASP A 2 0.26 -14.86 21.25
N THR A 3 -0.69 -15.26 22.10
CA THR A 3 -1.98 -15.83 21.68
C THR A 3 -3.17 -15.26 22.47
N ARG A 4 -4.37 -15.27 21.86
CA ARG A 4 -5.63 -14.89 22.53
C ARG A 4 -5.98 -15.83 23.69
N TYR A 5 -5.69 -17.12 23.53
CA TYR A 5 -5.75 -18.10 24.61
C TYR A 5 -4.82 -17.71 25.77
N GLY A 6 -3.55 -17.39 25.48
CA GLY A 6 -2.58 -16.96 26.49
C GLY A 6 -3.00 -15.68 27.24
N ALA A 7 -3.65 -14.74 26.54
CA ALA A 7 -4.21 -13.54 27.17
C ALA A 7 -5.30 -13.88 28.19
N SER A 8 -6.27 -14.73 27.84
CA SER A 8 -7.33 -15.13 28.78
C SER A 8 -6.79 -15.99 29.94
N ALA A 9 -5.80 -16.85 29.70
CA ALA A 9 -5.14 -17.63 30.75
C ALA A 9 -4.38 -16.75 31.75
N ALA A 10 -3.72 -15.69 31.26
CA ALA A 10 -3.03 -14.73 32.13
C ALA A 10 -4.00 -13.98 33.05
N VAL A 11 -5.16 -13.56 32.53
CA VAL A 11 -6.20 -12.91 33.34
C VAL A 11 -6.75 -13.85 34.41
N LEU A 12 -7.08 -15.09 34.04
CA LEU A 12 -7.52 -16.11 34.99
C LEU A 12 -6.47 -16.31 36.11
N GLY A 13 -5.19 -16.45 35.76
CA GLY A 13 -4.11 -16.63 36.73
C GLY A 13 -3.86 -15.40 37.62
N ALA A 14 -3.99 -14.19 37.07
CA ALA A 14 -3.76 -12.95 37.82
C ALA A 14 -4.89 -12.64 38.81
N MET A 15 -6.15 -12.83 38.38
CA MET A 15 -7.33 -12.57 39.22
C MET A 15 -7.53 -13.67 40.27
N ALA A 16 -7.22 -14.93 39.97
CA ALA A 16 -7.26 -16.02 40.95
C ALA A 16 -6.25 -15.86 42.11
N ARG A 17 -5.20 -15.03 41.92
CA ARG A 17 -4.18 -14.75 42.95
C ARG A 17 -4.42 -13.44 43.71
N SER A 18 -5.60 -12.81 43.55
CA SER A 18 -6.01 -11.56 44.23
C SER A 18 -4.99 -10.41 44.10
N ARG A 19 -4.25 -10.35 42.98
CA ARG A 19 -3.25 -9.29 42.74
C ARG A 19 -3.79 -8.11 41.92
N LEU A 20 -4.95 -8.26 41.30
CA LEU A 20 -5.59 -7.26 40.47
C LEU A 20 -7.10 -7.29 40.75
N ASP A 21 -7.59 -6.28 41.47
CA ASP A 21 -9.02 -6.20 41.84
C ASP A 21 -9.89 -5.67 40.69
N ASN A 22 -9.29 -5.07 39.65
CA ASN A 22 -10.00 -4.44 38.53
C ASN A 22 -9.26 -4.72 37.20
N VAL A 23 -9.71 -5.72 36.44
CA VAL A 23 -9.20 -6.04 35.09
C VAL A 23 -10.36 -5.95 34.09
N SER A 24 -10.11 -5.36 32.93
CA SER A 24 -11.02 -5.39 31.78
C SER A 24 -10.24 -5.84 30.54
N ILE A 25 -10.90 -6.53 29.62
CA ILE A 25 -10.30 -7.03 28.38
C ILE A 25 -10.98 -6.36 27.19
N PHE A 26 -10.18 -5.96 26.21
CA PHE A 26 -10.68 -5.58 24.88
C PHE A 26 -10.35 -6.71 23.90
N ALA A 27 -11.34 -7.16 23.14
CA ALA A 27 -11.22 -8.27 22.20
C ALA A 27 -12.09 -8.03 20.96
N THR A 28 -11.74 -8.69 19.85
CA THR A 28 -12.65 -8.82 18.71
C THR A 28 -13.48 -10.09 18.86
N SER A 29 -14.62 -10.20 18.16
CA SER A 29 -15.47 -11.39 18.23
C SER A 29 -14.74 -12.68 17.81
N GLN A 30 -13.87 -12.62 16.79
CA GLN A 30 -12.99 -13.75 16.42
C GLN A 30 -12.04 -14.20 17.55
N SER A 31 -11.70 -13.29 18.47
CA SER A 31 -10.83 -13.63 19.60
C SER A 31 -11.56 -14.40 20.70
N ILE A 32 -12.89 -14.44 20.68
CA ILE A 32 -13.70 -15.08 21.73
C ILE A 32 -13.55 -16.60 21.72
N ILE A 33 -13.67 -17.22 20.54
CA ILE A 33 -13.57 -18.67 20.36
C ILE A 33 -12.29 -19.25 21.02
N PRO A 34 -11.07 -18.74 20.75
CA PRO A 34 -9.86 -19.26 21.40
C PRO A 34 -9.75 -18.92 22.90
N MET A 35 -10.54 -17.98 23.42
CA MET A 35 -10.57 -17.64 24.85
C MET A 35 -11.57 -18.49 25.65
N MET A 36 -12.59 -19.07 25.00
CA MET A 36 -13.67 -19.85 25.63
C MET A 36 -13.21 -20.93 26.63
N PRO A 37 -12.13 -21.70 26.41
CA PRO A 37 -11.70 -22.70 27.38
C PRO A 37 -11.40 -22.12 28.78
N ASN A 38 -10.87 -20.90 28.84
CA ASN A 38 -10.57 -20.23 30.10
C ASN A 38 -11.81 -19.56 30.73
N PHE A 39 -12.86 -19.30 29.96
CA PHE A 39 -14.10 -18.67 30.46
C PHE A 39 -14.77 -19.53 31.53
N TYR A 40 -14.81 -20.85 31.35
CA TYR A 40 -15.35 -21.77 32.36
C TYR A 40 -14.60 -21.65 33.70
N GLY A 41 -13.27 -21.52 33.67
CA GLY A 41 -12.47 -21.30 34.87
C GLY A 41 -12.74 -19.95 35.54
N ILE A 42 -12.95 -18.89 34.75
CA ILE A 42 -13.30 -17.55 35.25
C ILE A 42 -14.65 -17.56 35.96
N VAL A 43 -15.66 -18.21 35.37
CA VAL A 43 -16.99 -18.37 35.96
C VAL A 43 -16.94 -19.19 37.24
N GLN A 44 -16.23 -20.33 37.25
CA GLN A 44 -16.08 -21.17 38.44
C GLN A 44 -15.40 -20.44 39.61
N ALA A 45 -14.49 -19.53 39.30
CA ALA A 45 -13.80 -18.72 40.30
C ALA A 45 -14.60 -17.48 40.76
N ASN A 46 -15.82 -17.24 40.23
CA ASN A 46 -16.66 -16.06 40.49
C ASN A 46 -15.89 -14.74 40.31
N ILE A 47 -15.10 -14.67 39.25
CA ILE A 47 -14.25 -13.52 38.96
C ILE A 47 -15.10 -12.43 38.28
N PRO A 48 -15.26 -11.24 38.88
CA PRO A 48 -15.95 -10.12 38.24
C PRO A 48 -15.07 -9.56 37.11
N LEU A 49 -15.41 -9.91 35.87
CA LEU A 49 -14.66 -9.53 34.68
C LEU A 49 -15.62 -9.01 33.61
N VAL A 50 -15.25 -7.91 32.95
CA VAL A 50 -15.92 -7.46 31.73
C VAL A 50 -14.94 -7.58 30.57
N ILE A 51 -15.40 -8.24 29.51
CA ILE A 51 -14.72 -8.30 28.21
C ILE A 51 -15.54 -7.44 27.25
N HIS A 52 -14.96 -6.35 26.78
CA HIS A 52 -15.51 -5.52 25.74
C HIS A 52 -15.16 -6.12 24.37
N VAL A 53 -16.18 -6.59 23.66
CA VAL A 53 -16.06 -7.35 22.42
C VAL A 53 -16.54 -6.51 21.24
N SER A 54 -15.61 -6.12 20.37
CA SER A 54 -15.96 -5.54 19.08
C SER A 54 -16.38 -6.65 18.11
N ALA A 55 -17.65 -6.65 17.72
CA ALA A 55 -18.17 -7.57 16.72
C ALA A 55 -17.58 -7.21 15.35
N LEU A 56 -16.56 -7.94 14.94
CA LEU A 56 -15.76 -7.69 13.74
C LEU A 56 -15.15 -9.01 13.26
N GLY A 57 -15.32 -9.29 11.97
CA GLY A 57 -14.66 -10.38 11.25
C GLY A 57 -14.16 -9.94 9.88
N ASN A 58 -13.35 -10.81 9.28
CA ASN A 58 -12.72 -10.59 7.97
C ASN A 58 -13.04 -11.79 7.09
N ASP A 59 -13.45 -11.54 5.84
CA ASP A 59 -13.68 -12.60 4.85
C ASP A 59 -12.37 -13.04 4.17
N ASP A 60 -12.45 -14.05 3.29
CA ASP A 60 -11.30 -14.56 2.53
C ASP A 60 -10.65 -13.52 1.61
N GLN A 61 -11.36 -12.43 1.32
CA GLN A 61 -10.89 -11.30 0.52
C GLN A 61 -10.41 -10.13 1.37
N MET A 62 -10.26 -10.33 2.69
CA MET A 62 -9.88 -9.31 3.67
C MET A 62 -10.89 -8.15 3.82
N ASN A 63 -12.14 -8.31 3.38
CA ASN A 63 -13.18 -7.33 3.67
C ASN A 63 -13.65 -7.51 5.10
N ASN A 64 -13.77 -6.38 5.80
CA ASN A 64 -14.30 -6.33 7.15
C ASN A 64 -15.83 -6.44 7.12
N TYR A 65 -16.40 -7.26 8.01
CA TYR A 65 -17.83 -7.37 8.24
C TYR A 65 -18.14 -7.46 9.73
N VAL A 66 -19.39 -7.17 10.11
CA VAL A 66 -19.84 -7.23 11.50
C VAL A 66 -20.14 -8.68 11.86
N ASN A 67 -19.48 -9.24 12.88
CA ASN A 67 -19.65 -10.65 13.27
C ASN A 67 -20.08 -10.78 14.74
N TYR A 68 -21.38 -10.95 14.98
CA TYR A 68 -21.94 -11.26 16.30
C TYR A 68 -21.98 -12.77 16.59
N ASN A 69 -21.99 -13.60 15.55
CA ASN A 69 -22.14 -15.06 15.66
C ASN A 69 -21.07 -15.68 16.59
N ASP A 70 -19.80 -15.29 16.46
CA ASP A 70 -18.71 -15.84 17.29
C ASP A 70 -18.93 -15.62 18.78
N VAL A 71 -19.63 -14.54 19.16
CA VAL A 71 -19.94 -14.25 20.56
C VAL A 71 -21.15 -15.04 21.05
N LEU A 72 -22.14 -15.26 20.19
CA LEU A 72 -23.33 -16.07 20.51
C LEU A 72 -22.97 -17.53 20.79
N ILE A 73 -21.88 -18.04 20.21
CA ILE A 73 -21.32 -19.36 20.52
C ILE A 73 -20.88 -19.45 22.00
N ALA A 74 -20.44 -18.35 22.61
CA ALA A 74 -20.00 -18.31 24.00
C ALA A 74 -21.14 -18.35 25.04
N ARG A 75 -22.41 -18.44 24.61
CA ARG A 75 -23.59 -18.44 25.50
C ARG A 75 -23.58 -19.54 26.56
N GLU A 76 -22.95 -20.68 26.29
CA GLU A 76 -22.90 -21.85 27.19
C GLU A 76 -21.77 -21.74 28.24
N THR A 77 -20.93 -20.70 28.15
CA THR A 77 -19.76 -20.56 29.04
C THR A 77 -20.11 -20.11 30.45
N GLY A 78 -21.33 -19.63 30.67
CA GLY A 78 -21.77 -19.01 31.94
C GLY A 78 -21.48 -17.51 32.04
N PHE A 79 -20.87 -16.90 31.02
CA PHE A 79 -20.76 -15.44 30.93
C PHE A 79 -22.14 -14.82 30.65
N GLY A 80 -22.39 -13.66 31.26
CA GLY A 80 -23.47 -12.79 30.81
C GLY A 80 -23.12 -12.16 29.45
N ILE A 81 -24.11 -11.90 28.61
CA ILE A 81 -23.92 -11.29 27.28
C ILE A 81 -24.87 -10.10 27.18
N ILE A 82 -24.30 -8.91 27.06
CA ILE A 82 -25.04 -7.64 26.96
C ILE A 82 -24.58 -6.89 25.71
N ASN A 83 -25.54 -6.45 24.90
CA ASN A 83 -25.30 -5.76 23.65
C ASN A 83 -25.49 -4.24 23.77
N SER A 84 -24.71 -3.48 23.01
CA SER A 84 -24.95 -2.06 22.75
C SER A 84 -24.86 -1.77 21.25
N TYR A 85 -25.67 -0.81 20.80
CA TYR A 85 -25.95 -0.65 19.38
C TYR A 85 -25.48 0.69 18.80
N SER A 86 -25.07 1.65 19.63
CA SER A 86 -24.53 2.94 19.18
C SER A 86 -23.36 3.39 20.05
N SER A 87 -22.55 4.34 19.57
CA SER A 87 -21.43 4.92 20.33
C SER A 87 -21.85 5.45 21.72
N GLN A 88 -23.06 6.01 21.84
CA GLN A 88 -23.61 6.46 23.11
C GLN A 88 -24.01 5.30 24.03
N GLU A 89 -24.63 4.26 23.48
CA GLU A 89 -24.99 3.07 24.24
C GLU A 89 -23.75 2.30 24.70
N ILE A 90 -22.68 2.24 23.89
CA ILE A 90 -21.42 1.58 24.27
C ILE A 90 -20.89 2.17 25.58
N HIS A 91 -20.91 3.49 25.73
CA HIS A 91 -20.52 4.15 26.98
C HIS A 91 -21.44 3.76 28.14
N ASP A 92 -22.75 3.92 27.99
CA ASP A 92 -23.69 3.73 29.10
C ASP A 92 -23.80 2.25 29.52
N ILE A 93 -23.86 1.34 28.55
CA ILE A 93 -23.96 -0.10 28.78
C ILE A 93 -22.64 -0.67 29.30
N ALA A 94 -21.47 -0.14 28.91
CA ALA A 94 -20.21 -0.53 29.53
C ALA A 94 -20.22 -0.26 31.03
N LEU A 95 -20.68 0.93 31.45
CA LEU A 95 -20.81 1.28 32.87
C LEU A 95 -21.78 0.35 33.60
N ILE A 96 -22.97 0.12 33.01
CA ILE A 96 -23.95 -0.82 33.56
C ILE A 96 -23.32 -2.21 33.73
N THR A 97 -22.63 -2.71 32.72
CA THR A 97 -22.04 -4.05 32.70
C THR A 97 -20.95 -4.22 33.77
N HIS A 98 -20.07 -3.23 33.93
CA HIS A 98 -19.06 -3.23 35.00
C HIS A 98 -19.69 -3.28 36.39
N LEU A 99 -20.71 -2.44 36.62
CA LEU A 99 -21.40 -2.36 37.91
C LEU A 99 -22.17 -3.66 38.23
N ILE A 100 -22.81 -4.26 37.24
CA ILE A 100 -23.47 -5.58 37.40
C ILE A 100 -22.43 -6.65 37.71
N SER A 101 -21.32 -6.70 36.96
CA SER A 101 -20.27 -7.71 37.17
C SER A 101 -19.68 -7.61 38.59
N LEU A 102 -19.41 -6.39 39.06
CA LEU A 102 -18.91 -6.15 40.41
C LEU A 102 -19.89 -6.58 41.51
N THR A 103 -21.19 -6.37 41.28
CA THR A 103 -22.27 -6.66 42.25
C THR A 103 -22.60 -8.15 42.31
N THR A 104 -22.72 -8.79 41.14
CA THR A 104 -23.18 -10.17 40.99
C THR A 104 -22.04 -11.19 41.02
N LYS A 105 -20.79 -10.74 40.82
CA LYS A 105 -19.60 -11.58 40.63
C LYS A 105 -19.67 -12.50 39.40
N ILE A 106 -20.58 -12.21 38.48
CA ILE A 106 -20.70 -12.88 37.18
C ILE A 106 -19.85 -12.12 36.16
N PRO A 107 -19.05 -12.81 35.34
CA PRO A 107 -18.32 -12.17 34.25
C PRO A 107 -19.23 -11.91 33.03
N PHE A 108 -18.95 -10.84 32.28
CA PHE A 108 -19.77 -10.40 31.16
C PHE A 108 -18.97 -10.17 29.88
N LEU A 109 -19.59 -10.52 28.75
CA LEU A 109 -19.25 -10.05 27.41
C LEU A 109 -20.14 -8.84 27.10
N HIS A 110 -19.53 -7.66 27.00
CA HIS A 110 -20.17 -6.47 26.48
C HIS A 110 -19.88 -6.38 24.98
N VAL A 111 -20.88 -6.66 24.15
CA VAL A 111 -20.73 -6.77 22.69
C VAL A 111 -21.29 -5.53 22.00
N PHE A 112 -20.58 -5.04 21.00
CA PHE A 112 -21.02 -3.91 20.18
C PHE A 112 -20.50 -4.03 18.76
N ASP A 113 -21.10 -3.29 17.82
CA ASP A 113 -20.66 -3.28 16.43
C ASP A 113 -19.27 -2.64 16.33
N GLY A 114 -18.25 -3.46 16.07
CA GLY A 114 -16.87 -3.00 15.99
C GLY A 114 -16.59 -2.20 14.72
N LEU A 115 -17.18 -2.59 13.60
CA LEU A 115 -16.90 -2.01 12.30
C LEU A 115 -17.50 -0.60 12.21
N SER A 116 -18.81 -0.49 12.44
CA SER A 116 -19.51 0.79 12.36
C SER A 116 -18.97 1.79 13.37
N THR A 117 -18.80 1.37 14.64
CA THR A 117 -18.32 2.26 15.71
C THR A 117 -16.88 2.74 15.48
N SER A 118 -15.98 1.88 14.98
CA SER A 118 -14.59 2.28 14.73
C SER A 118 -14.45 3.33 13.61
N LEU A 119 -15.40 3.32 12.68
CA LEU A 119 -15.43 4.15 11.49
C LEU A 119 -16.37 5.36 11.60
N GLU A 120 -17.24 5.37 12.63
CA GLU A 120 -18.24 6.41 12.86
C GLU A 120 -17.69 7.55 13.73
N LEU A 121 -17.91 8.78 13.26
CA LEU A 121 -17.78 10.00 14.04
C LEU A 121 -19.17 10.49 14.45
N SER A 122 -19.45 10.42 15.75
CA SER A 122 -20.70 10.90 16.35
C SER A 122 -20.48 11.56 17.70
N LYS A 123 -21.41 12.43 18.09
CA LYS A 123 -21.39 13.11 19.39
C LYS A 123 -21.85 12.17 20.49
N VAL A 124 -21.06 12.05 21.56
CA VAL A 124 -21.36 11.21 22.73
C VAL A 124 -21.32 12.06 24.00
N ASN A 125 -22.35 11.92 24.84
CA ASN A 125 -22.43 12.55 26.15
C ASN A 125 -21.86 11.60 27.21
N LEU A 126 -20.59 11.81 27.54
CA LEU A 126 -19.84 11.01 28.53
C LEU A 126 -20.20 11.42 29.96
N LEU A 127 -20.23 10.45 30.87
CA LEU A 127 -20.36 10.72 32.30
C LEU A 127 -18.98 11.06 32.88
N PRO A 128 -18.85 12.17 33.64
CA PRO A 128 -17.60 12.47 34.34
C PRO A 128 -17.21 11.36 35.32
N TYR A 129 -15.91 11.11 35.48
CA TYR A 129 -15.41 10.09 36.39
C TYR A 129 -15.88 10.27 37.85
N ASP A 130 -16.07 11.51 38.32
CA ASP A 130 -16.60 11.76 39.67
C ASP A 130 -18.05 11.26 39.84
N SER A 131 -18.88 11.38 38.79
CA SER A 131 -20.24 10.85 38.78
C SER A 131 -20.23 9.32 38.74
N ILE A 132 -19.31 8.73 37.97
CA ILE A 132 -19.11 7.28 37.92
C ILE A 132 -18.68 6.75 39.29
N LYS A 133 -17.75 7.43 39.97
CA LYS A 133 -17.30 7.05 41.31
C LYS A 133 -18.44 7.06 42.33
N LYS A 134 -19.28 8.11 42.32
CA LYS A 134 -20.48 8.17 43.18
C LYS A 134 -21.43 7.00 42.92
N LEU A 135 -21.66 6.66 41.64
CA LEU A 135 -22.48 5.50 41.28
C LEU A 135 -21.92 4.19 41.85
N VAL A 136 -20.60 3.98 41.77
CA VAL A 136 -19.93 2.80 42.33
C VAL A 136 -20.11 2.75 43.86
N ASP A 137 -19.91 3.87 44.55
CA ASP A 137 -20.04 3.96 46.02
C ASP A 137 -21.48 3.70 46.51
N GLU A 138 -22.49 4.03 45.70
CA GLU A 138 -23.91 3.83 46.02
C GLU A 138 -24.44 2.43 45.71
N ILE A 139 -23.66 1.55 45.08
CA ILE A 139 -24.11 0.22 44.69
C ILE A 139 -23.66 -0.79 45.75
N PRO A 140 -24.59 -1.53 46.38
CA PRO A 140 -24.25 -2.47 47.44
C PRO A 140 -23.35 -3.59 46.93
N THR A 141 -22.18 -3.75 47.53
CA THR A 141 -21.13 -4.72 47.15
C THR A 141 -21.44 -6.17 47.48
N SER A 142 -22.59 -6.46 48.11
CA SER A 142 -23.01 -7.84 48.36
C SER A 142 -24.53 -8.00 48.47
N THR A 143 -25.14 -8.54 47.42
CA THR A 143 -26.42 -9.26 47.53
C THR A 143 -26.22 -10.63 46.91
N LYS A 144 -25.96 -11.63 47.76
CA LYS A 144 -25.61 -13.01 47.37
C LYS A 144 -26.69 -13.76 46.55
N ASN A 145 -27.80 -13.12 46.19
CA ASN A 145 -28.97 -13.69 45.52
C ASN A 145 -29.71 -12.67 44.62
N SER A 146 -29.08 -11.57 44.20
CA SER A 146 -29.75 -10.61 43.31
C SER A 146 -29.75 -11.13 41.87
N ASP A 147 -30.95 -11.25 41.27
CA ASP A 147 -31.14 -11.55 39.84
C ASP A 147 -30.36 -10.51 39.01
N VAL A 148 -29.61 -10.99 38.00
CA VAL A 148 -28.78 -10.14 37.13
C VAL A 148 -29.61 -9.06 36.44
N LEU A 149 -30.83 -9.37 36.03
CA LEU A 149 -31.69 -8.44 35.32
C LEU A 149 -32.33 -7.42 36.27
N ASP A 150 -32.66 -7.82 37.49
CA ASP A 150 -33.11 -6.86 38.52
C ASP A 150 -31.96 -5.88 38.83
N CYS A 151 -30.72 -6.37 38.95
CA CYS A 151 -29.53 -5.52 39.06
C CYS A 151 -29.37 -4.60 37.86
N PHE A 152 -29.57 -5.11 36.64
CA PHE A 152 -29.52 -4.31 35.42
C PHE A 152 -30.51 -3.16 35.49
N GLU A 153 -31.78 -3.41 35.81
CA GLU A 153 -32.81 -2.38 35.88
C GLU A 153 -32.51 -1.31 36.93
N ILE A 154 -32.07 -1.70 38.13
CA ILE A 154 -31.71 -0.76 39.19
C ILE A 154 -30.57 0.17 38.75
N ILE A 155 -29.52 -0.39 38.15
CA ILE A 155 -28.34 0.37 37.72
C ILE A 155 -28.69 1.23 36.50
N ALA A 156 -29.44 0.69 35.53
CA ALA A 156 -29.94 1.41 34.37
C ALA A 156 -30.82 2.59 34.78
N ASP A 157 -31.71 2.43 35.76
CA ASP A 157 -32.56 3.50 36.29
C ASP A 157 -31.73 4.62 36.94
N LYS A 158 -30.67 4.27 37.68
CA LYS A 158 -29.75 5.25 38.28
C LYS A 158 -29.00 6.04 37.21
N ILE A 159 -28.44 5.35 36.21
CA ILE A 159 -27.76 6.00 35.08
C ILE A 159 -28.77 6.86 34.31
N GLY A 160 -29.98 6.38 34.07
CA GLY A 160 -31.02 7.13 33.39
C GLY A 160 -31.49 8.39 34.12
N LYS A 161 -31.41 8.43 35.46
CA LYS A 161 -31.62 9.67 36.23
C LYS A 161 -30.52 10.71 36.00
N LEU A 162 -29.29 10.27 35.76
CA LEU A 162 -28.15 11.16 35.51
C LEU A 162 -28.08 11.61 34.05
N THR A 163 -28.47 10.73 33.12
CA THR A 163 -28.25 10.92 31.69
C THR A 163 -29.52 11.28 30.92
N GLY A 164 -30.70 11.06 31.49
CA GLY A 164 -31.99 11.13 30.81
C GLY A 164 -32.29 9.94 29.89
N ARG A 165 -31.41 8.93 29.82
CA ARG A 165 -31.51 7.78 28.90
C ARG A 165 -31.89 6.52 29.66
N GLN A 166 -33.01 5.91 29.30
CA GLN A 166 -33.54 4.72 29.96
C GLN A 166 -33.20 3.47 29.15
N TYR A 167 -32.80 2.40 29.84
CA TYR A 167 -32.47 1.11 29.25
C TYR A 167 -33.22 0.01 29.96
N ARG A 168 -33.63 -1.02 29.21
CA ARG A 168 -34.24 -2.25 29.74
C ARG A 168 -33.55 -3.48 29.15
N PRO A 169 -33.64 -4.66 29.80
CA PRO A 169 -33.09 -5.90 29.25
C PRO A 169 -33.66 -6.26 27.86
N PHE A 170 -34.95 -5.96 27.67
CA PHE A 170 -35.66 -6.04 26.40
C PHE A 170 -36.43 -4.75 26.17
N GLU A 171 -36.43 -4.24 24.94
CA GLU A 171 -37.08 -2.98 24.59
C GLU A 171 -38.02 -3.15 23.40
N TYR A 172 -39.24 -2.63 23.51
CA TYR A 172 -40.21 -2.63 22.41
C TYR A 172 -40.31 -1.25 21.75
N ILE A 173 -40.28 -1.21 20.42
CA ILE A 173 -40.46 0.01 19.63
C ILE A 173 -41.42 -0.29 18.48
N GLY A 174 -42.49 0.48 18.34
CA GLY A 174 -43.47 0.32 17.27
C GLY A 174 -44.90 0.60 17.72
N ASP A 175 -45.88 0.18 16.92
CA ASP A 175 -47.30 0.33 17.25
C ASP A 175 -47.63 -0.52 18.50
N PRO A 176 -48.23 0.04 19.57
CA PRO A 176 -48.61 -0.75 20.76
C PRO A 176 -49.52 -1.95 20.48
N ASN A 177 -50.21 -1.95 19.33
CA ASN A 177 -51.10 -2.99 18.85
C ASN A 177 -50.52 -3.72 17.63
N ALA A 178 -49.19 -3.84 17.50
CA ALA A 178 -48.56 -4.54 16.38
C ALA A 178 -49.07 -5.98 16.21
N GLU A 179 -49.29 -6.37 14.94
CA GLU A 179 -49.60 -7.75 14.56
C GLU A 179 -48.35 -8.51 14.09
N SER A 180 -47.34 -7.79 13.57
CA SER A 180 -46.09 -8.34 13.04
C SER A 180 -44.92 -7.70 13.78
N VAL A 181 -44.11 -8.52 14.44
CA VAL A 181 -42.97 -8.06 15.23
C VAL A 181 -41.69 -8.70 14.71
N LEU A 182 -40.60 -7.94 14.72
CA LEU A 182 -39.24 -8.43 14.43
C LEU A 182 -38.41 -8.36 15.70
N VAL A 183 -37.80 -9.48 16.11
CA VAL A 183 -36.85 -9.51 17.22
C VAL A 183 -35.44 -9.42 16.65
N VAL A 184 -34.65 -8.47 17.14
CA VAL A 184 -33.29 -8.18 16.66
C VAL A 184 -32.27 -8.25 17.78
N LEU A 185 -31.06 -8.68 17.43
CA LEU A 185 -29.91 -8.85 18.32
C LEU A 185 -28.64 -8.73 17.47
N GLY A 186 -28.08 -7.52 17.41
CA GLY A 186 -26.83 -7.29 16.69
C GLY A 186 -26.75 -5.93 16.00
N GLY A 187 -25.84 -5.81 15.04
CA GLY A 187 -25.54 -4.57 14.30
C GLY A 187 -26.72 -4.05 13.46
N GLU A 188 -27.68 -4.90 13.11
CA GLU A 188 -28.91 -4.55 12.39
C GLU A 188 -29.91 -3.77 13.24
N THR A 189 -29.71 -3.70 14.56
CA THR A 189 -30.65 -3.10 15.51
C THR A 189 -30.91 -1.63 15.24
N VAL A 190 -29.87 -0.81 15.01
CA VAL A 190 -30.02 0.64 14.79
C VAL A 190 -30.82 0.91 13.52
N ILE A 191 -30.43 0.26 12.41
CA ILE A 191 -31.09 0.42 11.12
C ILE A 191 -32.55 -0.04 11.21
N THR A 192 -32.81 -1.16 11.88
CA THR A 192 -34.18 -1.68 12.05
C THR A 192 -35.04 -0.73 12.88
N LYS A 193 -34.51 -0.24 14.01
CA LYS A 193 -35.17 0.72 14.90
C LYS A 193 -35.55 2.00 14.16
N GLU A 194 -34.63 2.58 13.40
CA GLU A 194 -34.87 3.82 12.68
C GLU A 194 -35.80 3.61 11.48
N THR A 195 -35.68 2.48 10.79
CA THR A 195 -36.57 2.13 9.67
C THR A 195 -38.03 2.01 10.12
N VAL A 196 -38.30 1.33 11.23
CA VAL A 196 -39.67 1.16 11.76
C VAL A 196 -40.27 2.48 12.24
N LYS A 197 -39.45 3.40 12.76
CA LYS A 197 -39.93 4.74 13.13
C LYS A 197 -40.28 5.62 11.93
N ARG A 198 -39.53 5.48 10.82
CA ARG A 198 -39.57 6.43 9.70
C ARG A 198 -40.44 5.99 8.52
N ILE A 199 -40.64 4.69 8.33
CA ILE A 199 -41.51 4.16 7.28
C ILE A 199 -42.97 4.16 7.74
N ASN A 200 -43.84 4.75 6.92
CA ASN A 200 -45.29 4.62 7.09
C ASN A 200 -45.78 3.29 6.49
N TYR A 201 -46.18 2.35 7.36
CA TYR A 201 -46.77 1.07 6.96
C TYR A 201 -48.31 1.12 6.76
N GLY A 202 -48.90 2.32 6.74
CA GLY A 202 -50.35 2.53 6.59
C GLY A 202 -51.12 1.97 7.80
N GLU A 203 -52.23 1.27 7.56
CA GLU A 203 -52.99 0.61 8.64
C GLU A 203 -52.30 -0.64 9.22
N LYS A 204 -51.15 -1.05 8.66
CA LYS A 204 -50.42 -2.23 9.13
C LYS A 204 -49.63 -1.89 10.38
N LYS A 205 -49.88 -2.64 11.44
CA LYS A 205 -49.29 -2.43 12.76
C LYS A 205 -48.05 -3.31 12.91
N VAL A 206 -46.88 -2.69 12.91
CA VAL A 206 -45.57 -3.35 13.03
C VAL A 206 -44.83 -2.86 14.27
N GLY A 207 -43.90 -3.68 14.75
CA GLY A 207 -43.00 -3.30 15.82
C GLY A 207 -41.75 -4.16 15.86
N ILE A 208 -40.82 -3.79 16.75
CA ILE A 208 -39.56 -4.48 16.97
C ILE A 208 -39.37 -4.74 18.46
N ILE A 209 -38.69 -5.84 18.79
CA ILE A 209 -38.18 -6.11 20.12
C ILE A 209 -36.67 -6.19 20.03
N ILE A 210 -35.98 -5.41 20.84
CA ILE A 210 -34.53 -5.38 20.93
C ILE A 210 -34.11 -6.25 22.12
N ALA A 211 -33.31 -7.29 21.87
CA ALA A 211 -32.74 -8.15 22.91
C ALA A 211 -31.39 -7.60 23.38
N ARG A 212 -31.39 -6.79 24.44
CA ARG A 212 -30.17 -6.12 24.95
C ARG A 212 -29.36 -7.05 25.84
N VAL A 213 -30.01 -7.69 26.82
CA VAL A 213 -29.38 -8.72 27.66
C VAL A 213 -29.75 -10.07 27.09
N TYR A 214 -28.81 -10.73 26.40
CA TYR A 214 -29.03 -12.04 25.82
C TYR A 214 -28.80 -13.17 26.84
N ARG A 215 -27.79 -13.00 27.71
CA ARG A 215 -27.51 -13.91 28.82
C ARG A 215 -27.27 -13.15 30.13
N PRO A 216 -27.86 -13.59 31.26
CA PRO A 216 -28.87 -14.65 31.34
C PRO A 216 -30.19 -14.26 30.65
N TRP A 217 -30.86 -15.24 30.04
CA TRP A 217 -32.16 -15.02 29.39
C TRP A 217 -33.27 -14.98 30.44
N SER A 218 -34.26 -14.10 30.28
CA SER A 218 -35.41 -14.03 31.18
C SER A 218 -36.71 -13.99 30.41
N GLU A 219 -37.48 -15.07 30.54
CA GLU A 219 -38.78 -15.20 29.88
C GLU A 219 -39.75 -14.12 30.38
N LYS A 220 -39.70 -13.82 31.69
CA LYS A 220 -40.52 -12.77 32.33
C LYS A 220 -40.32 -11.41 31.66
N HIS A 221 -39.08 -10.95 31.52
CA HIS A 221 -38.79 -9.62 30.96
C HIS A 221 -39.04 -9.58 29.45
N PHE A 222 -38.77 -10.67 28.74
CA PHE A 222 -39.09 -10.78 27.31
C PHE A 222 -40.60 -10.71 27.07
N LEU A 223 -41.39 -11.55 27.72
CA LEU A 223 -42.85 -11.59 27.54
C LEU A 223 -43.53 -10.28 27.97
N ALA A 224 -42.96 -9.54 28.93
CA ALA A 224 -43.48 -8.25 29.37
C ALA A 224 -43.49 -7.19 28.26
N VAL A 225 -42.59 -7.28 27.27
CA VAL A 225 -42.50 -6.32 26.16
C VAL A 225 -43.21 -6.80 24.89
N VAL A 226 -43.68 -8.04 24.84
CA VAL A 226 -44.40 -8.59 23.68
C VAL A 226 -45.82 -7.99 23.62
N PRO A 227 -46.21 -7.33 22.50
CA PRO A 227 -47.58 -6.84 22.34
C PRO A 227 -48.59 -7.97 22.36
N LYS A 228 -49.67 -7.83 23.15
CA LYS A 228 -50.73 -8.86 23.26
C LYS A 228 -51.47 -9.15 21.95
N THR A 229 -51.38 -8.24 20.98
CA THR A 229 -52.00 -8.33 19.65
C THR A 229 -51.13 -9.03 18.61
N VAL A 230 -49.90 -9.40 18.97
CA VAL A 230 -48.95 -9.99 18.03
C VAL A 230 -49.48 -11.30 17.48
N LYS A 231 -49.36 -11.47 16.16
CA LYS A 231 -49.77 -12.69 15.46
C LYS A 231 -48.57 -13.42 14.87
N ARG A 232 -47.51 -12.68 14.52
CA ARG A 232 -46.32 -13.19 13.86
C ARG A 232 -45.08 -12.51 14.44
N ILE A 233 -44.07 -13.31 14.77
CA ILE A 233 -42.77 -12.83 15.21
C ILE A 233 -41.72 -13.44 14.28
N ALA A 234 -40.96 -12.61 13.58
CA ALA A 234 -39.69 -13.05 13.01
C ALA A 234 -38.58 -12.84 14.04
N VAL A 235 -37.74 -13.85 14.21
CA VAL A 235 -36.54 -13.77 15.02
C VAL A 235 -35.37 -13.70 14.07
N LEU A 236 -34.66 -12.58 14.08
CA LEU A 236 -33.55 -12.32 13.19
C LEU A 236 -32.24 -12.76 13.84
N GLU A 237 -31.51 -13.67 13.21
CA GLU A 237 -30.23 -14.18 13.72
C GLU A 237 -29.18 -14.26 12.60
N GLN A 238 -27.95 -13.83 12.91
CA GLN A 238 -26.81 -13.87 11.99
C GLN A 238 -26.18 -15.27 11.95
N VAL A 239 -25.85 -15.76 10.75
CA VAL A 239 -25.21 -17.08 10.57
C VAL A 239 -23.96 -17.01 9.68
N SER A 240 -22.96 -17.83 9.98
CA SER A 240 -21.66 -17.88 9.27
C SER A 240 -21.74 -18.56 7.90
N SER A 241 -22.54 -19.62 7.76
CA SER A 241 -22.67 -20.35 6.50
C SER A 241 -24.07 -20.92 6.31
N LYS A 242 -24.38 -21.28 5.06
CA LYS A 242 -25.59 -22.02 4.70
C LYS A 242 -25.56 -23.49 5.14
N GLU A 243 -24.52 -23.95 5.82
CA GLU A 243 -24.40 -25.35 6.28
C GLU A 243 -24.57 -25.43 7.81
N ASP A 244 -24.40 -24.31 8.50
CA ASP A 244 -24.67 -24.12 9.94
C ASP A 244 -26.18 -24.14 10.27
N TYR A 245 -27.09 -24.28 9.29
CA TYR A 245 -28.54 -24.41 9.54
C TYR A 245 -28.94 -25.65 10.36
N SER A 246 -28.01 -26.56 10.65
CA SER A 246 -28.27 -27.85 11.31
C SER A 246 -28.44 -27.75 12.84
N PHE A 247 -27.95 -26.69 13.48
CA PHE A 247 -28.23 -26.39 14.89
C PHE A 247 -29.22 -25.22 14.94
N GLY A 248 -30.45 -25.46 15.43
CA GLY A 248 -31.48 -24.42 15.50
C GLY A 248 -30.98 -23.13 16.19
N PRO A 249 -31.39 -21.95 15.71
CA PRO A 249 -30.83 -20.68 16.17
C PRO A 249 -31.02 -20.44 17.67
N SER A 250 -30.01 -19.79 18.25
CA SER A 250 -29.93 -19.30 19.63
C SER A 250 -31.24 -18.77 20.17
N LEU A 251 -31.54 -17.61 19.60
CA LEU A 251 -32.55 -16.69 20.05
C LEU A 251 -33.95 -17.21 19.73
N PHE A 252 -34.12 -17.87 18.59
CA PHE A 252 -35.40 -18.45 18.20
C PHE A 252 -35.87 -19.49 19.22
N ASN A 253 -34.97 -20.37 19.66
CA ASN A 253 -35.29 -21.40 20.63
C ASN A 253 -35.63 -20.81 22.01
N ASP A 254 -34.85 -19.83 22.48
CA ASP A 254 -35.12 -19.14 23.74
C ASP A 254 -36.51 -18.46 23.73
N ILE A 255 -36.88 -17.84 22.60
CA ILE A 255 -38.19 -17.20 22.42
C ILE A 255 -39.32 -18.24 22.35
N ALA A 256 -39.12 -19.32 21.61
CA ALA A 256 -40.11 -20.40 21.49
C ALA A 256 -40.41 -21.03 22.86
N VAL A 257 -39.38 -21.27 23.66
CA VAL A 257 -39.51 -21.78 25.04
C VAL A 257 -40.20 -20.73 25.94
N SER A 258 -39.89 -19.44 25.78
CA SER A 258 -40.50 -18.37 26.57
C SER A 258 -42.03 -18.38 26.49
N PHE A 259 -42.61 -18.52 25.29
CA PHE A 259 -44.08 -18.60 25.13
C PHE A 259 -44.70 -19.86 25.75
N SER A 260 -43.92 -20.93 25.93
CA SER A 260 -44.37 -22.16 26.57
C SER A 260 -44.36 -22.06 28.10
N SER A 261 -43.60 -21.10 28.66
CA SER A 261 -43.41 -20.94 30.11
C SER A 261 -44.56 -20.20 30.81
N ASP A 262 -45.32 -19.36 30.11
CA ASP A 262 -46.44 -18.59 30.65
C ASP A 262 -47.78 -19.11 30.11
N ASN A 263 -48.62 -19.59 31.04
CA ASN A 263 -49.95 -20.10 30.74
C ASN A 263 -50.85 -19.10 30.00
N SER A 264 -50.59 -17.79 30.10
CA SER A 264 -51.37 -16.75 29.42
C SER A 264 -51.23 -16.81 27.88
N TRP A 265 -50.16 -17.43 27.37
CA TRP A 265 -49.86 -17.58 25.95
C TRP A 265 -50.23 -18.95 25.37
N ILE A 266 -50.64 -19.91 26.21
CA ILE A 266 -51.13 -21.23 25.77
C ILE A 266 -52.39 -21.02 24.92
N ASN A 267 -52.32 -21.34 23.62
CA ASN A 267 -53.31 -21.07 22.55
C ASN A 267 -53.39 -19.63 22.00
N LYS A 268 -52.50 -18.73 22.44
CA LYS A 268 -52.35 -17.36 21.91
C LYS A 268 -50.95 -17.07 21.38
N SER A 269 -50.05 -18.05 21.41
CA SER A 269 -48.69 -17.91 20.90
C SER A 269 -48.71 -17.45 19.44
N PRO A 270 -47.91 -16.42 19.10
CA PRO A 270 -47.77 -16.01 17.71
C PRO A 270 -47.07 -17.10 16.90
N ILE A 271 -47.22 -17.02 15.58
CA ILE A 271 -46.41 -17.80 14.65
C ILE A 271 -44.98 -17.26 14.71
N LEU A 272 -44.05 -18.10 15.15
CA LEU A 272 -42.63 -17.80 15.15
C LEU A 272 -42.02 -18.16 13.80
N ILE A 273 -41.21 -17.26 13.25
CA ILE A 273 -40.54 -17.39 11.97
C ILE A 273 -39.05 -17.25 12.24
N ASP A 274 -38.30 -18.29 11.93
CA ASP A 274 -36.85 -18.29 11.99
C ASP A 274 -36.30 -17.52 10.78
N ALA A 275 -35.78 -16.32 11.00
CA ALA A 275 -35.23 -15.45 9.95
C ALA A 275 -33.71 -15.34 10.11
N LYS A 276 -32.98 -15.81 9.10
CA LYS A 276 -31.51 -15.84 9.11
C LYS A 276 -30.93 -14.96 8.03
N TYR A 277 -29.74 -14.44 8.29
CA TYR A 277 -28.97 -13.70 7.32
C TYR A 277 -27.47 -14.00 7.46
N PRO A 278 -26.72 -14.00 6.34
CA PRO A 278 -25.29 -14.29 6.38
C PRO A 278 -24.51 -13.15 7.05
N THR A 279 -23.38 -13.47 7.69
CA THR A 279 -22.52 -12.47 8.36
C THR A 279 -22.05 -11.33 7.46
N THR A 280 -21.94 -11.59 6.15
CA THR A 280 -21.54 -10.61 5.13
C THR A 280 -22.68 -9.70 4.64
N GLN A 281 -23.93 -9.96 5.05
CA GLN A 281 -25.07 -9.14 4.63
C GLN A 281 -25.02 -7.75 5.28
N LYS A 282 -24.89 -6.71 4.46
CA LYS A 282 -25.13 -5.33 4.90
C LYS A 282 -26.62 -5.07 5.00
N PHE A 283 -27.08 -4.55 6.14
CA PHE A 283 -28.47 -4.17 6.34
C PHE A 283 -28.75 -2.77 5.80
N SER A 284 -29.96 -2.57 5.30
CA SER A 284 -30.46 -1.27 4.87
C SER A 284 -31.95 -1.15 5.20
N PRO A 285 -32.52 0.07 5.19
CA PRO A 285 -33.97 0.25 5.36
C PRO A 285 -34.79 -0.56 4.35
N ARG A 286 -34.26 -0.80 3.15
CA ARG A 286 -34.91 -1.62 2.12
C ARG A 286 -35.10 -3.07 2.57
N ILE A 287 -34.05 -3.65 3.15
CA ILE A 287 -34.06 -5.04 3.62
C ILE A 287 -35.07 -5.18 4.77
N VAL A 288 -35.03 -4.25 5.73
CA VAL A 288 -35.97 -4.24 6.85
C VAL A 288 -37.42 -4.11 6.34
N HIS A 289 -37.66 -3.24 5.36
CA HIS A 289 -38.96 -3.10 4.73
C HIS A 289 -39.41 -4.40 4.02
N ALA A 290 -38.51 -5.05 3.29
CA ALA A 290 -38.78 -6.31 2.60
C ALA A 290 -39.17 -7.42 3.59
N ILE A 291 -38.48 -7.51 4.73
CA ILE A 291 -38.81 -8.43 5.83
C ILE A 291 -40.23 -8.15 6.35
N PHE A 292 -40.58 -6.91 6.67
CA PHE A 292 -41.93 -6.58 7.13
C PHE A 292 -43.00 -6.85 6.07
N LYS A 293 -42.74 -6.56 4.80
CA LYS A 293 -43.64 -6.90 3.68
C LYS A 293 -43.91 -8.40 3.63
N GLN A 294 -42.89 -9.22 3.82
CA GLN A 294 -43.05 -10.68 3.91
C GLN A 294 -43.91 -11.07 5.12
N LEU A 295 -43.65 -10.53 6.31
CA LEU A 295 -44.40 -10.80 7.52
C LEU A 295 -45.89 -10.44 7.39
N ILE A 296 -46.17 -9.28 6.80
CA ILE A 296 -47.52 -8.76 6.58
C ILE A 296 -48.29 -9.58 5.55
N SER A 297 -47.60 -10.14 4.54
CA SER A 297 -48.24 -10.88 3.44
C SER A 297 -48.96 -12.16 3.89
N LYS A 298 -48.56 -12.75 5.04
CA LYS A 298 -49.12 -13.97 5.64
C LYS A 298 -49.13 -15.21 4.71
N LYS A 299 -48.40 -15.19 3.59
CA LYS A 299 -48.44 -16.28 2.59
C LYS A 299 -47.76 -17.56 3.05
N ASN A 300 -46.61 -17.46 3.71
CA ASN A 300 -45.82 -18.60 4.20
C ASN A 300 -45.35 -18.38 5.64
N ASN A 301 -45.16 -19.47 6.40
CA ASN A 301 -44.57 -19.44 7.76
C ASN A 301 -43.05 -19.66 7.76
N ILE A 302 -42.45 -19.77 6.58
CA ILE A 302 -41.00 -19.94 6.38
C ILE A 302 -40.44 -18.61 5.88
N PHE A 303 -39.30 -18.20 6.43
CA PHE A 303 -38.57 -17.02 5.97
C PHE A 303 -38.00 -17.26 4.57
N ASN A 304 -38.10 -16.26 3.67
CA ASN A 304 -37.57 -16.36 2.32
C ASN A 304 -36.37 -15.42 2.25
N GLU A 305 -35.16 -15.96 2.24
CA GLU A 305 -33.93 -15.18 2.23
C GLU A 305 -33.77 -14.31 0.98
N GLU A 306 -34.47 -14.61 -0.13
CA GLU A 306 -34.43 -13.79 -1.34
C GLU A 306 -34.82 -12.33 -1.07
N VAL A 307 -35.65 -12.06 -0.05
CA VAL A 307 -36.06 -10.70 0.36
C VAL A 307 -34.88 -9.84 0.80
N LEU A 308 -33.77 -10.44 1.23
CA LEU A 308 -32.54 -9.74 1.61
C LEU A 308 -31.84 -9.11 0.39
N SER A 309 -32.12 -9.62 -0.81
CA SER A 309 -31.55 -9.16 -2.08
C SER A 309 -32.54 -8.42 -2.97
N GLU A 310 -33.84 -8.42 -2.63
CA GLU A 310 -34.91 -7.85 -3.45
C GLU A 310 -34.75 -6.32 -3.60
N LYS A 311 -34.91 -5.83 -4.83
CA LYS A 311 -34.98 -4.40 -5.13
C LYS A 311 -36.43 -3.95 -5.04
N ILE A 312 -36.81 -3.39 -3.90
CA ILE A 312 -38.16 -2.90 -3.62
C ILE A 312 -38.10 -1.40 -3.33
N ASP A 313 -39.03 -0.65 -3.89
CA ASP A 313 -39.22 0.75 -3.52
C ASP A 313 -39.72 0.85 -2.08
N ILE A 314 -39.07 1.70 -1.30
CA ILE A 314 -39.46 1.96 0.08
C ILE A 314 -40.54 3.06 0.09
N PRO A 315 -41.61 2.95 0.91
CA PRO A 315 -42.53 4.06 1.13
C PRO A 315 -41.77 5.31 1.57
N LEU A 316 -42.31 6.51 1.28
CA LEU A 316 -41.73 7.80 1.68
C LEU A 316 -41.22 7.75 3.13
N ILE A 317 -39.90 7.60 3.27
CA ILE A 317 -39.20 7.86 4.52
C ILE A 317 -39.41 9.36 4.77
N ASN A 318 -39.86 9.75 5.95
CA ASN A 318 -39.84 11.16 6.36
C ASN A 318 -38.37 11.63 6.42
N ASN A 319 -37.80 11.98 5.25
CA ASN A 319 -36.38 12.26 5.08
C ASN A 319 -36.07 13.71 5.44
N ASN A 320 -35.96 13.97 6.73
CA ASN A 320 -35.34 15.19 7.26
C ASN A 320 -33.80 15.12 7.27
N VAL A 321 -33.22 13.98 6.88
CA VAL A 321 -31.77 13.77 6.81
C VAL A 321 -31.22 14.32 5.50
N LYS A 322 -30.13 15.08 5.60
CA LYS A 322 -29.32 15.54 4.47
C LYS A 322 -28.07 14.69 4.37
N GLN A 323 -27.81 14.15 3.18
CA GLN A 323 -26.71 13.21 2.96
C GLN A 323 -25.59 13.85 2.15
N CYS A 324 -24.36 13.69 2.61
CA CYS A 324 -23.17 14.20 1.96
C CYS A 324 -22.13 13.08 1.84
N ILE A 325 -21.37 13.05 0.75
CA ILE A 325 -20.26 12.10 0.57
C ILE A 325 -19.01 12.82 0.07
N PHE A 326 -17.88 12.48 0.67
CA PHE A 326 -16.56 13.02 0.35
C PHE A 326 -15.68 11.89 -0.14
N TRP A 327 -15.28 11.94 -1.41
CA TRP A 327 -14.40 11.01 -2.08
C TRP A 327 -12.96 11.53 -2.04
N ASP A 328 -12.04 10.70 -1.59
CA ASP A 328 -10.63 11.04 -1.45
C ASP A 328 -9.76 9.87 -1.87
N SER A 329 -8.54 10.17 -2.33
CA SER A 329 -7.49 9.16 -2.45
C SER A 329 -6.72 9.08 -1.14
N GLU A 330 -6.14 7.92 -0.85
CA GLU A 330 -5.36 7.72 0.37
C GLU A 330 -4.15 8.67 0.44
N ALA A 331 -3.53 8.97 -0.71
CA ALA A 331 -2.40 9.89 -0.81
C ALA A 331 -2.76 11.31 -0.31
N GLN A 332 -3.98 11.77 -0.58
CA GLN A 332 -4.47 13.08 -0.18
C GLN A 332 -5.10 13.03 1.22
N ALA A 333 -6.14 12.22 1.38
CA ALA A 333 -6.81 11.85 2.63
C ALA A 333 -7.08 13.01 3.62
N THR A 334 -7.41 14.18 3.09
CA THR A 334 -7.75 15.41 3.82
C THR A 334 -9.22 15.43 4.21
N ASN A 335 -10.12 14.77 3.48
CA ASN A 335 -11.56 14.85 3.68
C ASN A 335 -12.03 14.30 5.04
N ILE A 336 -11.30 13.34 5.62
CA ILE A 336 -11.58 12.88 6.99
C ILE A 336 -11.40 14.05 7.99
N GLN A 337 -10.35 14.86 7.81
CA GLN A 337 -10.12 16.04 8.66
C GLN A 337 -11.14 17.13 8.37
N VAL A 338 -11.52 17.33 7.11
CA VAL A 338 -12.58 18.26 6.71
C VAL A 338 -13.88 17.94 7.44
N VAL A 339 -14.33 16.68 7.42
CA VAL A 339 -15.56 16.26 8.11
C VAL A 339 -15.44 16.39 9.62
N LYS A 340 -14.27 16.12 10.22
CA LYS A 340 -14.01 16.38 11.64
C LYS A 340 -14.12 17.87 11.99
N HIS A 341 -13.58 18.76 11.15
CA HIS A 341 -13.68 20.20 11.38
C HIS A 341 -15.12 20.70 11.23
N ILE A 342 -15.83 20.26 10.18
CA ILE A 342 -17.25 20.55 9.97
C ILE A 342 -18.05 20.11 11.21
N SER A 343 -17.81 18.90 11.69
CA SER A 343 -18.49 18.34 12.86
C SER A 343 -18.31 19.22 14.12
N LYS A 344 -17.09 19.71 14.38
CA LYS A 344 -16.82 20.63 15.49
C LYS A 344 -17.52 21.98 15.32
N ILE A 345 -17.50 22.55 14.11
CA ILE A 345 -18.20 23.80 13.81
C ILE A 345 -19.71 23.65 14.03
N LEU A 346 -20.29 22.55 13.55
CA LEU A 346 -21.71 22.28 13.74
C LEU A 346 -22.06 22.15 15.23
N GLU A 347 -21.18 21.55 16.03
CA GLU A 347 -21.36 21.45 17.47
C GLU A 347 -21.32 22.81 18.19
N GLN A 348 -20.49 23.75 17.73
CA GLN A 348 -20.30 25.06 18.35
C GLN A 348 -21.32 26.11 17.86
N HIS A 349 -21.71 26.04 16.57
CA HIS A 349 -22.39 27.14 15.87
C HIS A 349 -23.67 26.70 15.14
N SER A 350 -24.15 25.47 15.32
CA SER A 350 -25.41 24.99 14.72
C SER A 350 -26.24 24.17 15.71
N LYS A 351 -27.52 24.01 15.40
CA LYS A 351 -28.45 23.10 16.11
C LYS A 351 -28.59 21.74 15.45
N LEU A 352 -27.90 21.53 14.32
CA LEU A 352 -27.92 20.26 13.59
C LEU A 352 -27.13 19.20 14.34
N ASN A 353 -27.71 18.01 14.41
CA ASN A 353 -26.98 16.81 14.77
C ASN A 353 -26.29 16.26 13.52
N PHE A 354 -25.15 15.60 13.74
CA PHE A 354 -24.41 14.95 12.67
C PHE A 354 -24.00 13.52 13.07
N SER A 355 -23.83 12.68 12.06
CA SER A 355 -23.08 11.43 12.15
C SER A 355 -22.32 11.25 10.85
N ALA A 356 -21.09 10.76 10.92
CA ALA A 356 -20.30 10.48 9.73
C ALA A 356 -19.66 9.10 9.79
N LEU A 357 -19.61 8.39 8.65
CA LEU A 357 -18.99 7.08 8.54
C LEU A 357 -17.92 7.11 7.45
N SER A 358 -16.69 6.78 7.83
CA SER A 358 -15.57 6.65 6.90
C SER A 358 -15.44 5.21 6.41
N THR A 359 -15.12 5.00 5.14
CA THR A 359 -14.82 3.67 4.59
C THR A 359 -13.47 3.73 3.90
N PHE A 360 -12.65 2.71 4.12
CA PHE A 360 -11.29 2.62 3.62
C PHE A 360 -11.14 1.39 2.73
N ASP A 361 -10.72 1.63 1.50
CA ASP A 361 -10.34 0.60 0.52
C ASP A 361 -8.86 0.79 0.14
N ILE A 362 -7.97 0.10 0.86
CA ILE A 362 -6.51 0.23 0.70
C ILE A 362 -5.95 -0.62 -0.45
N TYR A 363 -6.68 -1.64 -0.90
CA TYR A 363 -6.21 -2.57 -1.93
C TYR A 363 -6.52 -2.09 -3.34
N ASN A 364 -7.62 -1.36 -3.54
CA ASN A 364 -8.04 -0.91 -4.86
C ASN A 364 -7.54 0.50 -5.18
N ASN A 365 -7.17 0.72 -6.44
CA ASN A 365 -6.93 2.06 -7.01
C ASN A 365 -5.87 2.95 -6.32
N GLY A 366 -4.95 2.35 -5.55
CA GLY A 366 -3.91 3.07 -4.81
C GLY A 366 -4.39 3.64 -3.47
N GLY A 367 -5.48 3.10 -2.93
CA GLY A 367 -6.12 3.55 -1.70
C GLY A 367 -7.20 4.59 -1.97
N VAL A 368 -8.44 4.27 -1.62
CA VAL A 368 -9.61 5.16 -1.77
C VAL A 368 -10.36 5.24 -0.46
N ILE A 369 -10.82 6.45 -0.14
CA ILE A 369 -11.53 6.75 1.10
C ILE A 369 -12.82 7.46 0.74
N THR A 370 -13.93 7.00 1.31
CA THR A 370 -15.19 7.73 1.28
C THR A 370 -15.62 8.09 2.70
N THR A 371 -15.89 9.36 2.96
CA THR A 371 -16.52 9.79 4.22
C THR A 371 -17.95 10.21 3.93
N ASN A 372 -18.92 9.52 4.50
CA ASN A 372 -20.33 9.85 4.42
C ASN A 372 -20.70 10.71 5.63
N LEU A 373 -21.36 11.84 5.44
CA LEU A 373 -21.83 12.73 6.50
C LEU A 373 -23.34 12.88 6.38
N GLN A 374 -24.04 12.68 7.50
CA GLN A 374 -25.47 12.87 7.62
C GLN A 374 -25.76 14.01 8.58
N LEU A 375 -26.67 14.89 8.19
CA LEU A 375 -27.12 16.04 8.97
C LEU A 375 -28.63 15.97 9.20
N GLU A 376 -29.06 16.16 10.45
CA GLU A 376 -30.47 16.09 10.83
C GLU A 376 -30.79 17.07 11.98
N ASN A 377 -32.04 17.52 12.08
CA ASN A 377 -32.49 18.33 13.22
C ASN A 377 -32.82 17.48 14.46
N ASP A 378 -33.27 16.24 14.24
CA ASP A 378 -33.62 15.30 15.31
C ASP A 378 -32.37 14.60 15.85
N ALA A 379 -32.48 14.01 17.05
CA ALA A 379 -31.37 13.30 17.67
C ALA A 379 -31.00 12.05 16.84
N ILE A 380 -29.72 11.93 16.47
CA ILE A 380 -29.21 10.82 15.66
C ILE A 380 -28.71 9.70 16.60
N ASN A 381 -29.20 8.47 16.38
CA ASN A 381 -28.84 7.28 17.17
C ASN A 381 -27.71 6.43 16.56
N GLY A 382 -26.96 6.98 15.60
CA GLY A 382 -25.90 6.31 14.85
C GLY A 382 -25.98 6.63 13.35
N PHE A 383 -24.92 6.30 12.60
CA PHE A 383 -24.91 6.44 11.15
C PHE A 383 -25.92 5.48 10.53
N GLN A 384 -26.68 5.94 9.54
CA GLN A 384 -27.68 5.12 8.86
C GLN A 384 -27.28 4.95 7.41
N ASP A 385 -27.21 3.72 6.89
CA ASP A 385 -27.04 3.50 5.46
C ASP A 385 -28.38 3.74 4.73
N ILE A 386 -28.76 5.02 4.64
CA ILE A 386 -29.95 5.49 3.93
C ILE A 386 -29.56 5.57 2.47
N GLU A 387 -30.32 4.90 1.61
CA GLU A 387 -29.98 4.72 0.20
C GLU A 387 -29.50 6.00 -0.50
N ARG A 388 -28.68 5.72 -1.51
CA ARG A 388 -27.81 6.53 -2.38
C ARG A 388 -28.44 7.78 -3.02
N ASP A 389 -28.88 8.74 -2.20
CA ASP A 389 -29.42 10.04 -2.62
C ASP A 389 -28.65 11.20 -1.95
N TYR A 390 -27.38 11.36 -2.30
CA TYR A 390 -26.54 12.42 -1.73
C TYR A 390 -26.96 13.80 -2.23
N ASP A 391 -27.20 14.73 -1.30
CA ASP A 391 -27.46 16.15 -1.58
C ASP A 391 -26.17 16.92 -1.90
N PHE A 392 -25.01 16.44 -1.40
CA PHE A 392 -23.69 17.03 -1.63
C PHE A 392 -22.63 15.95 -1.88
N ILE A 393 -21.81 16.13 -2.91
CA ILE A 393 -20.70 15.24 -3.27
C ILE A 393 -19.44 16.08 -3.46
N SER A 394 -18.36 15.76 -2.74
CA SER A 394 -17.04 16.34 -2.99
C SER A 394 -16.08 15.26 -3.46
N VAL A 395 -15.35 15.54 -4.54
CA VAL A 395 -14.34 14.64 -5.11
C VAL A 395 -13.01 15.38 -5.09
N HIS A 396 -12.13 14.95 -4.20
CA HIS A 396 -10.84 15.60 -3.97
C HIS A 396 -9.76 15.17 -4.96
N ASP A 397 -9.90 13.96 -5.50
CA ASP A 397 -9.09 13.46 -6.61
C ASP A 397 -10.01 13.19 -7.82
N VAL A 398 -9.98 14.09 -8.81
CA VAL A 398 -10.84 13.99 -10.01
C VAL A 398 -10.60 12.71 -10.80
N SER A 399 -9.45 12.04 -10.66
CA SER A 399 -9.18 10.76 -11.34
C SER A 399 -10.16 9.66 -10.93
N LEU A 400 -10.76 9.76 -9.73
CA LEU A 400 -11.76 8.82 -9.24
C LEU A 400 -13.03 8.80 -10.09
N THR A 401 -13.35 9.89 -10.80
CA THR A 401 -14.52 9.96 -11.70
C THR A 401 -14.45 8.95 -12.85
N SER A 402 -13.24 8.51 -13.23
CA SER A 402 -13.02 7.49 -14.25
C SER A 402 -13.04 6.05 -13.70
N LYS A 403 -12.94 5.91 -12.38
CA LYS A 403 -12.81 4.62 -11.67
C LYS A 403 -14.10 4.19 -10.97
N TYR A 404 -14.96 5.13 -10.61
CA TYR A 404 -16.20 4.91 -9.88
C TYR A 404 -17.35 5.69 -10.51
N ASP A 405 -18.56 5.12 -10.46
CA ASP A 405 -19.78 5.83 -10.84
C ASP A 405 -20.26 6.68 -9.65
N ILE A 406 -19.59 7.83 -9.49
CA ILE A 406 -19.80 8.76 -8.37
C ILE A 406 -21.21 9.37 -8.39
N LEU A 407 -21.79 9.59 -9.57
CA LEU A 407 -23.06 10.31 -9.72
C LEU A 407 -24.29 9.41 -9.73
N ALA A 408 -24.15 8.09 -9.84
CA ALA A 408 -25.29 7.18 -9.71
C ALA A 408 -26.05 7.35 -8.40
N SER A 409 -25.34 7.74 -7.33
CA SER A 409 -25.89 8.02 -6.00
C SER A 409 -26.23 9.48 -5.74
N ALA A 410 -26.15 10.35 -6.75
CA ALA A 410 -26.45 11.77 -6.58
C ALA A 410 -27.95 12.01 -6.67
N LYS A 411 -28.50 12.80 -5.74
CA LYS A 411 -29.88 13.27 -5.85
C LYS A 411 -30.02 14.26 -7.00
N SER A 412 -31.21 14.36 -7.59
CA SER A 412 -31.44 15.42 -8.58
C SER A 412 -31.29 16.80 -7.95
N GLY A 413 -30.52 17.68 -8.59
CA GLY A 413 -30.18 19.00 -8.05
C GLY A 413 -29.06 19.01 -7.02
N ALA A 414 -28.36 17.89 -6.79
CA ALA A 414 -27.25 17.80 -5.83
C ALA A 414 -26.08 18.71 -6.22
N VAL A 415 -25.36 19.17 -5.19
CA VAL A 415 -24.13 19.96 -5.35
C VAL A 415 -22.95 19.01 -5.49
N VAL A 416 -22.17 19.15 -6.57
CA VAL A 416 -20.98 18.34 -6.83
C VAL A 416 -19.77 19.25 -6.96
N VAL A 417 -18.72 18.97 -6.19
CA VAL A 417 -17.48 19.74 -6.18
C VAL A 417 -16.33 18.85 -6.65
N LEU A 418 -15.61 19.26 -7.69
CA LEU A 418 -14.41 18.58 -8.18
C LEU A 418 -13.16 19.43 -7.89
N ASN A 419 -12.19 18.84 -7.21
CA ASN A 419 -10.84 19.40 -7.13
C ASN A 419 -10.07 19.04 -8.40
N THR A 420 -9.71 20.04 -9.20
CA THR A 420 -9.02 19.82 -10.46
C THR A 420 -8.23 21.05 -10.89
N SER A 421 -7.14 20.81 -11.62
CA SER A 421 -6.41 21.85 -12.34
C SER A 421 -7.04 22.23 -13.68
N TRP A 422 -8.11 21.53 -14.09
CA TRP A 422 -8.75 21.71 -15.39
C TRP A 422 -9.58 22.99 -15.47
N THR A 423 -9.61 23.59 -16.65
CA THR A 423 -10.55 24.69 -16.95
C THR A 423 -11.93 24.15 -17.33
N VAL A 424 -12.94 25.03 -17.37
CA VAL A 424 -14.32 24.65 -17.76
C VAL A 424 -14.36 23.98 -19.14
N ASP A 425 -13.60 24.49 -20.11
CA ASP A 425 -13.56 23.95 -21.47
C ASP A 425 -12.92 22.56 -21.53
N GLU A 426 -11.94 22.30 -20.67
CA GLU A 426 -11.28 20.99 -20.62
C GLU A 426 -12.17 19.88 -20.05
N LEU A 427 -13.20 20.22 -19.26
CA LEU A 427 -14.12 19.25 -18.68
C LEU A 427 -14.83 18.41 -19.75
N GLU A 428 -15.14 19.00 -20.90
CA GLU A 428 -15.85 18.31 -21.98
C GLU A 428 -15.03 17.18 -22.62
N THR A 429 -13.70 17.27 -22.57
CA THR A 429 -12.81 16.24 -23.13
C THR A 429 -12.28 15.27 -22.09
N LYS A 430 -12.12 15.71 -20.83
CA LYS A 430 -11.48 14.93 -19.76
C LYS A 430 -12.47 14.18 -18.87
N LEU A 431 -13.71 14.65 -18.70
CA LEU A 431 -14.70 13.93 -17.89
C LEU A 431 -15.31 12.75 -18.68
N PRO A 432 -15.47 11.58 -18.04
CA PRO A 432 -16.14 10.43 -18.65
C PRO A 432 -17.55 10.76 -19.16
N ASN A 433 -17.96 10.12 -20.26
CA ASN A 433 -19.30 10.31 -20.84
C ASN A 433 -20.41 10.02 -19.83
N ASP A 434 -20.28 8.95 -19.05
CA ASP A 434 -21.28 8.54 -18.07
C ASP A 434 -21.47 9.59 -16.97
N PHE A 435 -20.36 10.16 -16.49
CA PHE A 435 -20.39 11.26 -15.52
C PHE A 435 -21.12 12.48 -16.09
N ARG A 436 -20.77 12.90 -17.32
CA ARG A 436 -21.40 14.05 -17.98
C ARG A 436 -22.89 13.83 -18.22
N TYR A 437 -23.25 12.64 -18.70
CA TYR A 437 -24.63 12.24 -18.92
C TYR A 437 -25.47 12.26 -17.64
N GLU A 438 -24.98 11.62 -16.56
CA GLU A 438 -25.69 11.61 -15.27
C GLU A 438 -25.75 13.00 -14.64
N ALA A 439 -24.70 13.83 -14.79
CA ALA A 439 -24.71 15.21 -14.33
C ALA A 439 -25.85 16.02 -14.98
N SER A 440 -26.01 15.92 -16.29
CA SER A 440 -27.07 16.61 -17.04
C SER A 440 -28.45 16.06 -16.68
N LYS A 441 -28.63 14.73 -16.73
CA LYS A 441 -29.90 14.06 -16.45
C LYS A 441 -30.44 14.36 -15.06
N ARG A 442 -29.56 14.48 -14.06
CA ARG A 442 -29.94 14.76 -12.67
C ARG A 442 -29.96 16.26 -12.34
N ASN A 443 -29.67 17.15 -13.30
CA ASN A 443 -29.57 18.60 -13.08
C ASN A 443 -28.59 18.96 -11.96
N ILE A 444 -27.38 18.37 -11.99
CA ILE A 444 -26.35 18.58 -10.98
C ILE A 444 -25.86 20.03 -10.98
N LYS A 445 -25.61 20.58 -9.80
CA LYS A 445 -24.92 21.86 -9.61
C LYS A 445 -23.43 21.60 -9.47
N LEU A 446 -22.71 21.66 -10.58
CA LEU A 446 -21.29 21.31 -10.66
C LEU A 446 -20.40 22.53 -10.36
N TYR A 447 -19.44 22.36 -9.46
CA TYR A 447 -18.42 23.33 -9.10
C TYR A 447 -17.03 22.73 -9.26
N ILE A 448 -16.07 23.53 -9.71
CA ILE A 448 -14.66 23.16 -9.78
C ILE A 448 -13.80 24.15 -8.99
N LEU A 449 -12.72 23.65 -8.40
CA LEU A 449 -11.66 24.47 -7.80
C LEU A 449 -10.31 23.77 -7.94
N ASN A 450 -9.23 24.55 -7.87
CA ASN A 450 -7.87 24.03 -7.75
C ASN A 450 -7.35 24.35 -6.34
N SER A 451 -7.52 23.41 -5.41
CA SER A 451 -7.20 23.64 -3.99
C SER A 451 -5.70 23.85 -3.77
N GLU A 452 -4.86 23.17 -4.55
CA GLU A 452 -3.41 23.28 -4.51
C GLU A 452 -2.95 24.67 -4.95
N LYS A 453 -3.56 25.23 -5.99
CA LYS A 453 -3.28 26.61 -6.42
C LYS A 453 -3.72 27.64 -5.37
N ILE A 454 -4.90 27.45 -4.77
CA ILE A 454 -5.37 28.35 -3.70
C ILE A 454 -4.41 28.29 -2.50
N ALA A 455 -3.93 27.10 -2.14
CA ALA A 455 -2.96 26.89 -1.07
C ALA A 455 -1.61 27.60 -1.37
N GLN A 456 -1.15 27.54 -2.63
CA GLN A 456 0.04 28.27 -3.09
C GLN A 456 -0.15 29.79 -3.00
N ASP A 457 -1.28 30.30 -3.46
CA ASP A 457 -1.59 31.74 -3.49
C ASP A 457 -1.65 32.36 -2.09
N VAL A 458 -2.02 31.58 -1.06
CA VAL A 458 -2.00 32.00 0.35
C VAL A 458 -0.67 31.72 1.07
N GLY A 459 0.33 31.18 0.35
CA GLY A 459 1.69 30.98 0.86
C GLY A 459 1.94 29.68 1.64
N SER A 460 1.09 28.65 1.51
CA SER A 460 1.29 27.36 2.19
C SER A 460 0.66 26.19 1.44
N ASN A 461 1.47 25.18 1.09
CA ASN A 461 1.01 23.91 0.50
C ASN A 461 0.73 22.79 1.53
N SER A 462 0.47 23.14 2.80
CA SER A 462 0.19 22.13 3.81
C SER A 462 -1.18 21.47 3.60
N LYS A 463 -1.28 20.17 3.90
CA LYS A 463 -2.56 19.42 3.91
C LYS A 463 -3.60 20.06 4.85
N ALA A 464 -3.14 20.72 5.91
CA ALA A 464 -4.00 21.47 6.82
C ALA A 464 -4.71 22.64 6.11
N VAL A 465 -3.99 23.44 5.31
CA VAL A 465 -4.60 24.52 4.52
C VAL A 465 -5.61 23.98 3.52
N ILE A 466 -5.28 22.88 2.83
CA ILE A 466 -6.22 22.21 1.90
C ILE A 466 -7.49 21.77 2.64
N SER A 467 -7.37 21.21 3.85
CA SER A 467 -8.55 20.83 4.64
C SER A 467 -9.44 22.03 5.00
N VAL A 468 -8.85 23.18 5.32
CA VAL A 468 -9.60 24.42 5.58
C VAL A 468 -10.29 24.94 4.33
N ILE A 469 -9.65 24.83 3.15
CA ILE A 469 -10.26 25.18 1.86
C ILE A 469 -11.53 24.35 1.62
N PHE A 470 -11.46 23.01 1.72
CA PHE A 470 -12.63 22.14 1.49
C PHE A 470 -13.74 22.33 2.53
N GLN A 471 -13.37 22.52 3.79
CA GLN A 471 -14.30 22.89 4.86
C GLN A 471 -15.07 24.17 4.52
N ASN A 472 -14.38 25.19 4.03
CA ASN A 472 -14.99 26.45 3.63
C ASN A 472 -15.89 26.29 2.40
N VAL A 473 -15.47 25.50 1.39
CA VAL A 473 -16.31 25.16 0.24
C VAL A 473 -17.61 24.50 0.66
N PHE A 474 -17.55 23.51 1.55
CA PHE A 474 -18.74 22.84 2.08
C PHE A 474 -19.68 23.83 2.78
N LEU A 475 -19.17 24.61 3.74
CA LEU A 475 -19.97 25.56 4.52
C LEU A 475 -20.61 26.63 3.62
N ARG A 476 -19.92 27.08 2.57
CA ARG A 476 -20.45 28.07 1.61
C ARG A 476 -21.55 27.49 0.74
N LEU A 477 -21.25 26.40 0.03
CA LEU A 477 -22.19 25.80 -0.93
C LEU A 477 -23.39 25.14 -0.25
N PHE A 478 -23.24 24.71 0.99
CA PHE A 478 -24.29 24.07 1.79
C PHE A 478 -24.85 24.94 2.92
N SER A 479 -24.54 26.24 2.92
CA SER A 479 -24.92 27.23 3.94
C SER A 479 -26.42 27.26 4.25
N ASN A 480 -27.27 27.16 3.23
CA ASN A 480 -28.74 27.16 3.37
C ASN A 480 -29.28 26.01 4.23
N ILE A 481 -28.57 24.89 4.26
CA ILE A 481 -28.90 23.72 5.08
C ILE A 481 -28.28 23.87 6.47
N VAL A 482 -26.97 24.15 6.51
CA VAL A 482 -26.19 24.15 7.75
C VAL A 482 -26.63 25.22 8.75
N LYS A 483 -26.97 26.42 8.26
CA LYS A 483 -27.43 27.59 9.04
C LYS A 483 -26.62 27.82 10.33
N LEU A 484 -25.46 28.46 10.18
CA LEU A 484 -24.60 28.82 11.29
C LEU A 484 -25.11 30.07 12.03
N ASP A 485 -24.87 30.12 13.34
CA ASP A 485 -25.20 31.26 14.21
C ASP A 485 -24.22 32.44 14.06
N CYS A 486 -23.08 32.24 13.39
CA CYS A 486 -22.05 33.25 13.10
C CYS A 486 -21.62 33.20 11.62
N SER A 487 -20.68 34.08 11.23
CA SER A 487 -20.13 34.05 9.86
C SER A 487 -19.31 32.78 9.63
N ILE A 488 -19.21 32.33 8.38
CA ILE A 488 -18.37 31.16 8.03
C ILE A 488 -16.92 31.41 8.44
N GLU A 489 -16.41 32.63 8.23
CA GLU A 489 -15.03 32.97 8.59
C GLU A 489 -14.79 32.86 10.09
N ASP A 490 -15.68 33.45 10.90
CA ASP A 490 -15.55 33.41 12.36
C ASP A 490 -15.69 31.97 12.88
N SER A 491 -16.62 31.17 12.34
CA SER A 491 -16.77 29.76 12.72
C SER A 491 -15.53 28.91 12.47
N ILE A 492 -14.76 29.24 11.42
CA ILE A 492 -13.50 28.54 11.11
C ILE A 492 -12.39 29.05 12.03
N ILE A 493 -12.33 30.35 12.33
CA ILE A 493 -11.35 30.95 13.24
C ILE A 493 -11.48 30.36 14.65
N ASP A 494 -12.72 30.27 15.17
CA ASP A 494 -13.03 29.76 16.51
C ASP A 494 -12.57 28.29 16.70
N LEU A 495 -12.43 27.53 15.60
CA LEU A 495 -11.93 26.14 15.64
C LEU A 495 -10.43 26.05 15.96
N PHE A 496 -9.65 27.10 15.72
CA PHE A 496 -8.18 27.11 15.83
C PHE A 496 -7.63 28.04 16.93
N GLU A 497 -8.45 28.40 17.93
CA GLU A 497 -8.01 29.21 19.08
C GLU A 497 -6.79 28.59 19.82
N GLY A 498 -5.74 29.39 20.07
CA GLY A 498 -4.45 28.93 20.64
C GLY A 498 -3.29 29.94 20.54
N ASN A 499 -2.08 29.53 20.93
CA ASN A 499 -0.87 30.37 20.78
C ASN A 499 -0.62 30.64 19.27
N ASN A 500 -0.71 31.91 18.85
CA ASN A 500 -0.67 32.44 17.45
C ASN A 500 -2.02 32.75 16.77
N GLU A 501 -3.11 32.95 17.53
CA GLU A 501 -4.45 33.37 17.05
C GLU A 501 -4.47 34.41 15.91
N LYS A 502 -3.60 35.44 15.97
CA LYS A 502 -3.61 36.51 14.95
C LYS A 502 -3.14 36.05 13.57
N GLU A 503 -2.09 35.24 13.49
CA GLU A 503 -1.54 34.76 12.22
C GLU A 503 -2.49 33.77 11.57
N VAL A 504 -3.05 32.85 12.36
CA VAL A 504 -4.03 31.86 11.90
C VAL A 504 -5.30 32.54 11.41
N SER A 505 -5.80 33.54 12.14
CA SER A 505 -6.97 34.32 11.72
C SER A 505 -6.74 35.06 10.39
N LEU A 506 -5.55 35.63 10.19
CA LEU A 506 -5.20 36.30 8.93
C LEU A 506 -5.13 35.31 7.76
N LEU A 507 -4.54 34.13 7.98
CA LEU A 507 -4.47 33.08 6.98
C LEU A 507 -5.87 32.57 6.60
N ILE A 508 -6.75 32.31 7.57
CA ILE A 508 -8.12 31.87 7.31
C ILE A 508 -8.87 32.92 6.48
N ARG A 509 -8.75 34.21 6.82
CA ARG A 509 -9.35 35.30 6.03
C ARG A 509 -8.79 35.35 4.61
N ALA A 510 -7.48 35.17 4.44
CA ALA A 510 -6.86 35.11 3.12
C ALA A 510 -7.39 33.92 2.30
N ILE A 511 -7.56 32.75 2.93
CA ILE A 511 -8.17 31.57 2.30
C ILE A 511 -9.61 31.87 1.87
N CYS A 512 -10.43 32.47 2.74
CA CYS A 512 -11.81 32.85 2.43
C CYS A 512 -11.88 33.78 1.21
N GLN A 513 -11.05 34.83 1.18
CA GLN A 513 -11.01 35.80 0.09
C GLN A 513 -10.51 35.19 -1.22
N GLN A 514 -9.49 34.31 -1.17
CA GLN A 514 -8.95 33.68 -2.37
C GLN A 514 -9.91 32.63 -2.92
N LEU A 515 -10.61 31.90 -2.05
CA LEU A 515 -11.62 30.92 -2.44
C LEU A 515 -12.78 31.58 -3.20
N GLU A 516 -13.25 32.77 -2.77
CA GLU A 516 -14.31 33.52 -3.46
C GLU A 516 -13.98 33.82 -4.93
N LYS A 517 -12.70 34.02 -5.24
CA LYS A 517 -12.24 34.31 -6.59
C LYS A 517 -11.98 33.04 -7.42
N SER A 518 -11.79 31.90 -6.75
CA SER A 518 -11.22 30.70 -7.37
C SER A 518 -12.23 29.58 -7.59
N ILE A 519 -13.34 29.55 -6.85
CA ILE A 519 -14.41 28.56 -7.07
C ILE A 519 -15.24 28.94 -8.30
N VAL A 520 -15.43 28.00 -9.22
CA VAL A 520 -16.14 28.22 -10.48
C VAL A 520 -17.38 27.33 -10.56
N SER A 521 -18.53 27.94 -10.79
CA SER A 521 -19.78 27.23 -11.14
C SER A 521 -19.75 26.86 -12.62
N VAL A 522 -20.02 25.59 -12.94
CA VAL A 522 -20.02 25.08 -14.31
C VAL A 522 -21.45 25.02 -14.83
N GLU A 523 -21.72 25.70 -15.95
CA GLU A 523 -22.98 25.51 -16.69
C GLU A 523 -22.91 24.21 -17.48
N LEU A 524 -23.87 23.30 -17.26
CA LEU A 524 -23.90 22.00 -17.92
C LEU A 524 -24.37 22.14 -19.38
N PRO A 525 -23.54 21.78 -20.39
CA PRO A 525 -23.95 21.87 -21.79
C PRO A 525 -25.13 20.94 -22.11
N PRO A 526 -26.10 21.37 -22.95
CA PRO A 526 -27.20 20.51 -23.39
C PRO A 526 -26.74 19.24 -24.11
N THR A 527 -25.56 19.27 -24.73
CA THR A 527 -24.93 18.12 -25.40
C THR A 527 -24.65 16.96 -24.45
N TRP A 528 -24.48 17.21 -23.15
CA TRP A 528 -24.23 16.16 -22.17
C TRP A 528 -25.44 15.24 -21.97
N GLY A 529 -26.67 15.75 -22.17
CA GLY A 529 -27.90 14.99 -21.99
C GLY A 529 -28.20 13.98 -23.11
N ILE A 530 -27.46 14.02 -24.22
CA ILE A 530 -27.64 13.15 -25.40
C ILE A 530 -26.45 12.22 -25.65
N LEU A 531 -25.48 12.15 -24.72
CA LEU A 531 -24.34 11.25 -24.83
C LEU A 531 -24.78 9.77 -24.68
N GLU A 532 -24.17 8.88 -25.46
CA GLU A 532 -24.28 7.44 -25.24
C GLU A 532 -23.46 7.03 -24.02
N LYS A 533 -24.07 6.24 -23.14
CA LYS A 533 -23.35 5.62 -22.02
C LYS A 533 -22.35 4.61 -22.54
N LEU A 534 -21.16 4.59 -21.94
CA LEU A 534 -20.20 3.53 -22.21
C LEU A 534 -20.68 2.28 -21.46
N ASP A 535 -20.63 1.09 -22.08
CA ASP A 535 -21.03 -0.19 -21.45
C ASP A 535 -20.13 -0.65 -20.28
N GLN A 536 -19.38 0.27 -19.65
CA GLN A 536 -18.49 -0.03 -18.53
C GLN A 536 -19.28 -0.01 -17.21
N ASN A 537 -19.35 -1.16 -16.54
CA ASN A 537 -19.89 -1.27 -15.18
C ASN A 537 -18.87 -0.77 -14.16
N LEU A 538 -18.84 0.55 -13.91
CA LEU A 538 -18.04 1.14 -12.84
C LEU A 538 -18.62 0.80 -11.45
N PRO A 539 -17.78 0.54 -10.43
CA PRO A 539 -18.25 0.34 -9.07
C PRO A 539 -18.93 1.59 -8.49
N LEU A 540 -19.99 1.37 -7.70
CA LEU A 540 -20.80 2.43 -7.09
C LEU A 540 -20.33 2.80 -5.67
N THR A 541 -19.65 1.87 -5.00
CA THR A 541 -19.20 1.97 -3.62
C THR A 541 -17.85 1.28 -3.48
N ILE A 542 -17.05 1.71 -2.53
CA ILE A 542 -15.79 1.04 -2.18
C ILE A 542 -16.02 -0.09 -1.17
N GLN A 543 -15.06 -1.02 -1.08
CA GLN A 543 -15.11 -2.11 -0.10
C GLN A 543 -14.38 -1.71 1.19
N SER A 544 -14.93 -2.07 2.34
CA SER A 544 -14.27 -1.81 3.63
C SER A 544 -13.29 -2.92 3.92
N ASN A 545 -12.00 -2.70 3.64
CA ASN A 545 -10.93 -3.69 3.88
C ASN A 545 -9.88 -3.21 4.89
N SER A 546 -10.04 -1.99 5.41
CA SER A 546 -9.24 -1.45 6.51
C SER A 546 -10.10 -0.64 7.48
N LEU A 547 -9.63 -0.50 8.72
CA LEU A 547 -10.26 0.36 9.74
C LEU A 547 -9.67 1.77 9.77
N ASP A 548 -8.52 1.96 9.13
CA ASP A 548 -7.83 3.25 9.02
C ASP A 548 -7.05 3.30 7.70
N LYS A 549 -6.38 4.41 7.42
CA LYS A 549 -5.39 4.52 6.37
C LYS A 549 -4.30 3.46 6.56
N ASN A 550 -3.67 3.06 5.48
CA ASN A 550 -2.53 2.17 5.49
C ASN A 550 -1.37 2.83 6.26
N LEU A 551 -1.24 2.46 7.54
CA LEU A 551 -0.18 2.91 8.44
C LEU A 551 1.22 2.44 7.96
N ASP A 552 1.26 1.47 7.03
CA ASP A 552 2.49 0.91 6.45
C ASP A 552 2.96 1.63 5.17
N GLN A 553 2.33 2.74 4.77
CA GLN A 553 3.07 3.71 3.98
C GLN A 553 3.94 4.49 4.96
N PRO A 554 5.26 4.22 5.07
CA PRO A 554 6.11 5.09 5.84
C PRO A 554 5.91 6.50 5.28
N GLU A 555 5.54 7.46 6.13
CA GLU A 555 5.93 8.83 5.84
C GLU A 555 7.42 8.75 5.56
N ILE A 556 7.82 8.88 4.29
CA ILE A 556 9.22 8.83 3.92
C ILE A 556 9.81 10.06 4.61
N GLU A 557 10.38 9.87 5.79
CA GLU A 557 11.07 10.94 6.48
C GLU A 557 12.07 11.51 5.47
N LYS A 558 12.10 12.82 5.29
CA LYS A 558 13.07 13.38 4.35
C LYS A 558 14.48 13.22 4.91
N PRO A 559 15.53 13.10 4.07
CA PRO A 559 16.90 13.24 4.53
C PRO A 559 17.07 14.55 5.32
N LYS A 560 17.88 14.54 6.38
CA LYS A 560 18.09 15.70 7.24
C LYS A 560 19.59 15.91 7.46
N LEU A 561 20.07 17.14 7.27
CA LEU A 561 21.37 17.55 7.80
C LEU A 561 21.33 17.53 9.34
N ARG A 562 22.31 16.89 9.96
CA ARG A 562 22.50 16.94 11.42
C ARG A 562 23.96 17.18 11.76
N ASN A 563 24.20 17.62 12.99
CA ASN A 563 25.54 17.82 13.49
C ASN A 563 26.31 16.49 13.58
N TRP A 564 27.59 16.49 13.18
CA TRP A 564 28.50 15.34 13.25
C TRP A 564 28.58 14.71 14.65
N HIS A 565 28.33 15.49 15.71
CA HIS A 565 28.23 14.99 17.09
C HIS A 565 27.20 13.87 17.23
N THR A 566 26.09 13.92 16.48
CA THR A 566 25.04 12.89 16.49
C THR A 566 25.57 11.57 15.92
N ALA A 567 26.29 11.64 14.80
CA ALA A 567 26.92 10.45 14.20
C ALA A 567 28.01 9.89 15.13
N ALA A 568 28.81 10.75 15.76
CA ALA A 568 29.81 10.34 16.74
C ALA A 568 29.18 9.67 17.97
N GLN A 569 28.06 10.21 18.50
CA GLN A 569 27.31 9.58 19.59
C GLN A 569 26.81 8.18 19.22
N ASN A 570 26.20 8.05 18.04
CA ASN A 570 25.72 6.76 17.55
C ASN A 570 26.87 5.74 17.42
N LEU A 571 28.07 6.17 16.99
CA LEU A 571 29.24 5.29 16.84
C LEU A 571 29.90 4.92 18.18
N LEU A 572 29.87 5.81 19.17
CA LEU A 572 30.47 5.59 20.50
C LEU A 572 29.58 4.73 21.42
N PHE A 573 28.26 4.81 21.26
CA PHE A 573 27.28 4.13 22.11
C PHE A 573 26.39 3.19 21.29
N LYS A 574 27.00 2.23 20.57
CA LYS A 574 26.29 1.39 19.61
C LYS A 574 25.14 0.59 20.22
N GLU A 575 25.32 0.09 21.43
CA GLU A 575 24.32 -0.69 22.17
C GLU A 575 23.11 0.15 22.60
N ALA A 576 23.30 1.46 22.82
CA ALA A 576 22.23 2.36 23.23
C ALA A 576 21.37 2.83 22.05
N TYR A 577 21.93 2.83 20.83
CA TYR A 577 21.30 3.37 19.63
C TYR A 577 21.08 2.32 18.51
N ASP A 578 21.35 1.04 18.77
CA ASP A 578 21.19 -0.06 17.81
C ASP A 578 21.88 0.23 16.46
N SER A 579 23.12 0.73 16.54
CA SER A 579 23.88 1.22 15.39
C SER A 579 24.89 0.18 14.89
N ASP A 580 24.81 -0.12 13.60
CA ASP A 580 25.71 -1.06 12.92
C ASP A 580 26.53 -0.35 11.83
N GLN A 581 27.65 -0.96 11.45
CA GLN A 581 28.44 -0.55 10.29
C GLN A 581 28.24 -1.56 9.17
N GLU A 582 27.49 -1.16 8.15
CA GLU A 582 27.23 -1.98 6.96
C GLU A 582 27.74 -1.29 5.69
N ILE A 583 28.09 -2.11 4.70
CA ILE A 583 28.57 -1.66 3.39
C ILE A 583 27.38 -1.59 2.45
N ARG A 584 26.99 -0.38 2.03
CA ARG A 584 25.81 -0.15 1.17
C ARG A 584 24.53 -0.83 1.72
N PRO A 585 24.09 -0.48 2.94
CA PRO A 585 22.88 -1.05 3.55
C PRO A 585 21.60 -0.69 2.78
N ASP A 586 21.69 0.22 1.81
CA ASP A 586 20.64 0.59 0.88
C ASP A 586 20.31 -0.52 -0.14
N LEU A 587 21.22 -1.47 -0.34
CA LEU A 587 21.09 -2.54 -1.33
C LEU A 587 20.61 -3.85 -0.71
N SER A 588 19.85 -4.64 -1.49
CA SER A 588 19.43 -5.99 -1.11
C SER A 588 20.46 -7.08 -1.41
N GLU A 589 21.43 -6.79 -2.26
CA GLU A 589 22.50 -7.72 -2.63
C GLU A 589 23.62 -7.68 -1.58
N LYS A 590 24.26 -8.83 -1.31
CA LYS A 590 25.40 -8.88 -0.41
C LYS A 590 26.61 -8.23 -1.08
N THR A 591 27.18 -7.23 -0.42
CA THR A 591 28.37 -6.50 -0.88
C THR A 591 29.61 -6.90 -0.08
N TYR A 592 30.78 -6.70 -0.68
CA TYR A 592 32.08 -7.04 -0.11
C TYR A 592 33.07 -5.91 -0.38
N ILE A 593 34.06 -5.75 0.50
CA ILE A 593 35.23 -4.93 0.24
C ILE A 593 36.39 -5.85 -0.09
N ILE A 594 36.97 -5.68 -1.27
CA ILE A 594 38.14 -6.42 -1.76
C ILE A 594 39.27 -5.41 -2.06
N ARG A 595 40.52 -5.88 -2.15
CA ARG A 595 41.68 -5.00 -2.31
C ARG A 595 42.42 -5.27 -3.61
N VAL A 596 42.89 -4.23 -4.28
CA VAL A 596 43.67 -4.38 -5.51
C VAL A 596 45.03 -5.02 -5.19
N SER A 597 45.34 -6.15 -5.82
CA SER A 597 46.64 -6.83 -5.72
C SER A 597 47.52 -6.55 -6.94
N GLU A 598 46.94 -6.40 -8.12
CA GLU A 598 47.64 -6.04 -9.36
C GLU A 598 46.77 -5.12 -10.22
N ASN A 599 47.38 -4.14 -10.88
CA ASN A 599 46.74 -3.35 -11.94
C ASN A 599 47.76 -3.11 -13.05
N ARG A 600 47.59 -3.80 -14.19
CA ARG A 600 48.59 -3.88 -15.26
C ARG A 600 47.97 -3.61 -16.63
N ARG A 601 48.50 -2.62 -17.34
CA ARG A 601 48.14 -2.36 -18.74
C ARG A 601 48.59 -3.54 -19.62
N LEU A 602 47.70 -4.04 -20.47
CA LEU A 602 47.97 -5.11 -21.44
C LEU A 602 48.29 -4.59 -22.84
N THR A 603 47.89 -3.36 -23.17
CA THR A 603 48.24 -2.73 -24.46
C THR A 603 49.53 -1.92 -24.38
N PRO A 604 50.26 -1.75 -25.50
CA PRO A 604 51.43 -0.87 -25.55
C PRO A 604 51.06 0.59 -25.22
N PRO A 605 51.95 1.37 -24.59
CA PRO A 605 51.70 2.78 -24.27
C PRO A 605 51.39 3.66 -25.49
N SER A 606 51.91 3.29 -26.66
CA SER A 606 51.68 3.96 -27.95
C SER A 606 50.29 3.70 -28.55
N TYR A 607 49.52 2.78 -27.99
CA TYR A 607 48.19 2.43 -28.48
C TYR A 607 47.11 3.28 -27.82
N ASP A 608 46.13 3.71 -28.60
CA ASP A 608 45.05 4.62 -28.18
C ASP A 608 44.10 3.95 -27.17
N ARG A 609 43.83 2.65 -27.34
CA ARG A 609 42.96 1.91 -26.42
C ARG A 609 43.74 1.39 -25.21
N TYR A 610 43.29 1.80 -24.03
CA TYR A 610 43.81 1.32 -22.76
C TYR A 610 43.03 0.09 -22.30
N LEU A 611 43.62 -1.10 -22.49
CA LEU A 611 43.11 -2.34 -21.92
C LEU A 611 44.04 -2.78 -20.80
N PHE A 612 43.48 -3.21 -19.69
CA PHE A 612 44.23 -3.58 -18.50
C PHE A 612 43.64 -4.79 -17.80
N HIS A 613 44.53 -5.52 -17.15
CA HIS A 613 44.24 -6.59 -16.22
C HIS A 613 44.25 -6.00 -14.82
N ILE A 614 43.25 -6.32 -14.01
CA ILE A 614 43.21 -5.94 -12.60
C ILE A 614 42.84 -7.14 -11.76
N GLU A 615 43.58 -7.34 -10.68
CA GLU A 615 43.37 -8.41 -9.72
C GLU A 615 42.97 -7.84 -8.37
N PHE A 616 42.07 -8.55 -7.70
CA PHE A 616 41.69 -8.23 -6.34
C PHE A 616 41.93 -9.41 -5.41
N GLU A 617 42.60 -9.15 -4.30
CA GLU A 617 42.74 -10.09 -3.19
C GLU A 617 41.40 -10.19 -2.43
N ILE A 618 40.99 -11.43 -2.19
CA ILE A 618 39.75 -11.78 -1.48
C ILE A 618 40.00 -12.49 -0.13
N ASN A 619 41.27 -12.60 0.27
CA ASN A 619 41.67 -13.21 1.56
C ASN A 619 41.01 -12.51 2.75
N GLY A 620 40.51 -13.31 3.69
CA GLY A 620 39.86 -12.80 4.90
C GLY A 620 38.44 -12.25 4.66
N THR A 621 37.87 -12.47 3.48
CA THR A 621 36.47 -12.16 3.16
C THR A 621 35.67 -13.44 2.92
N ASP A 622 34.35 -13.40 3.09
CA ASP A 622 33.44 -14.49 2.71
C ASP A 622 33.13 -14.51 1.20
N PHE A 623 33.92 -13.83 0.38
CA PHE A 623 33.70 -13.69 -1.05
C PHE A 623 33.98 -15.00 -1.78
N LYS A 624 32.98 -15.53 -2.50
CA LYS A 624 33.09 -16.71 -3.35
C LYS A 624 32.34 -16.48 -4.64
N TYR A 625 32.90 -16.94 -5.76
CA TYR A 625 32.31 -16.74 -7.08
C TYR A 625 32.37 -18.04 -7.89
N ASP A 626 31.33 -18.25 -8.67
CA ASP A 626 31.25 -19.36 -9.63
C ASP A 626 31.79 -18.94 -11.00
N LEU A 627 32.10 -19.96 -11.80
CA LEU A 627 32.64 -19.76 -13.14
C LEU A 627 31.64 -19.02 -14.04
N GLY A 628 32.13 -17.96 -14.69
CA GLY A 628 31.39 -17.12 -15.63
C GLY A 628 30.41 -16.14 -15.01
N GLU A 629 30.37 -16.02 -13.68
CA GLU A 629 29.71 -14.90 -13.00
C GLU A 629 30.39 -13.56 -13.31
N ALA A 630 29.67 -12.47 -13.02
CA ALA A 630 30.16 -11.11 -13.20
C ALA A 630 30.38 -10.43 -11.84
N LEU A 631 31.49 -9.70 -11.73
CA LEU A 631 31.79 -8.83 -10.60
C LEU A 631 31.09 -7.49 -10.80
N GLY A 632 30.13 -7.18 -9.94
CA GLY A 632 29.49 -5.87 -9.87
C GLY A 632 30.40 -4.89 -9.12
N VAL A 633 31.03 -3.96 -9.83
CA VAL A 633 31.91 -2.96 -9.21
C VAL A 633 31.13 -1.67 -8.98
N TYR A 634 31.15 -1.16 -7.75
CA TYR A 634 30.60 0.15 -7.41
C TYR A 634 31.67 1.22 -7.63
N GLY A 635 31.64 1.84 -8.81
CA GLY A 635 32.57 2.92 -9.16
C GLY A 635 32.34 4.18 -8.33
N HIS A 636 33.41 4.94 -8.06
CA HIS A 636 33.30 6.24 -7.41
C HIS A 636 33.42 7.38 -8.44
N ASN A 637 32.77 8.50 -8.14
CA ASN A 637 33.03 9.74 -8.85
C ASN A 637 34.45 10.25 -8.56
N ASP A 638 35.04 10.99 -9.51
CA ASP A 638 36.36 11.58 -9.33
C ASP A 638 36.32 12.60 -8.18
N SER A 639 37.11 12.38 -7.14
CA SER A 639 37.05 13.21 -5.94
C SER A 639 37.43 14.67 -6.22
N LYS A 640 38.21 14.98 -7.26
CA LYS A 640 38.53 16.37 -7.62
C LYS A 640 37.31 17.05 -8.22
N GLU A 641 36.61 16.38 -9.13
CA GLU A 641 35.39 16.89 -9.76
C GLU A 641 34.28 17.06 -8.71
N VAL A 642 34.14 16.12 -7.76
CA VAL A 642 33.19 16.25 -6.65
C VAL A 642 33.53 17.47 -5.79
N ASN A 643 34.78 17.66 -5.38
CA ASN A 643 35.15 18.84 -4.57
C ASN A 643 34.88 20.15 -5.29
N GLN A 644 35.15 20.22 -6.60
CA GLN A 644 34.82 21.40 -7.42
C GLN A 644 33.31 21.65 -7.48
N PHE A 645 32.50 20.60 -7.61
CA PHE A 645 31.05 20.72 -7.56
C PHE A 645 30.56 21.20 -6.19
N LEU A 646 31.06 20.63 -5.09
CA LEU A 646 30.67 21.03 -3.73
C LEU A 646 31.03 22.49 -3.44
N GLU A 647 32.21 22.94 -3.88
CA GLU A 647 32.64 24.34 -3.78
C GLU A 647 31.70 25.28 -4.57
N PHE A 648 31.38 24.93 -5.82
CA PHE A 648 30.41 25.68 -6.63
C PHE A 648 29.02 25.73 -5.97
N TYR A 649 28.55 24.60 -5.43
CA TYR A 649 27.20 24.48 -4.88
C TYR A 649 27.07 25.06 -3.46
N GLY A 650 28.19 25.43 -2.82
CA GLY A 650 28.19 25.97 -1.46
C GLY A 650 27.95 24.94 -0.37
N LEU A 651 28.29 23.66 -0.60
CA LEU A 651 28.13 22.58 0.38
C LEU A 651 29.44 22.29 1.11
N ASN A 652 29.37 22.13 2.43
CA ASN A 652 30.52 21.72 3.23
C ASN A 652 30.75 20.20 3.13
N PRO A 653 31.93 19.74 2.66
CA PRO A 653 32.23 18.31 2.50
C PRO A 653 32.10 17.46 3.78
N ASN A 654 32.25 18.10 4.95
CA ASN A 654 32.26 17.43 6.26
C ASN A 654 30.90 17.36 6.96
N ASP A 655 29.88 18.03 6.42
CA ASP A 655 28.55 17.98 7.00
C ASP A 655 27.97 16.56 6.88
N VAL A 656 27.16 16.16 7.85
CA VAL A 656 26.60 14.80 7.92
C VAL A 656 25.11 14.83 7.60
N ILE A 657 24.72 14.03 6.61
CA ILE A 657 23.34 13.82 6.24
C ILE A 657 22.85 12.46 6.76
N PHE A 658 21.62 12.45 7.27
CA PHE A 658 20.92 11.25 7.71
C PHE A 658 19.85 10.92 6.67
N ILE A 659 19.99 9.76 6.04
CA ILE A 659 19.14 9.27 4.93
C ILE A 659 18.32 8.11 5.48
N PRO A 660 16.98 8.16 5.41
CA PRO A 660 16.16 7.03 5.85
C PRO A 660 16.40 5.80 4.98
N ASN A 661 16.39 4.64 5.62
CA ASN A 661 16.56 3.33 5.02
C ASN A 661 15.49 2.35 5.56
N LYS A 662 15.47 1.11 5.07
CA LYS A 662 14.47 0.08 5.42
C LYS A 662 14.38 -0.13 6.94
N GLY A 663 13.16 -0.31 7.44
CA GLY A 663 12.90 -0.68 8.84
C GLY A 663 13.04 0.46 9.84
N ASN A 664 12.69 1.70 9.46
CA ASN A 664 12.77 2.88 10.33
C ASN A 664 14.21 3.23 10.79
N ARG A 665 15.23 2.77 10.05
CA ARG A 665 16.65 3.04 10.31
C ARG A 665 17.14 4.22 9.47
N PHE A 666 18.21 4.87 9.93
CA PHE A 666 18.87 5.95 9.21
C PHE A 666 20.31 5.57 8.86
N GLU A 667 20.70 5.83 7.62
CA GLU A 667 22.09 5.83 7.18
C GLU A 667 22.70 7.24 7.36
N SER A 668 23.86 7.33 7.98
CA SER A 668 24.61 8.59 8.11
C SER A 668 25.83 8.62 7.18
N ARG A 669 25.97 9.68 6.37
CA ARG A 669 27.11 9.90 5.46
C ARG A 669 27.59 11.34 5.54
N THR A 670 28.87 11.59 5.29
CA THR A 670 29.31 12.97 5.00
C THR A 670 28.84 13.37 3.60
N VAL A 671 28.67 14.68 3.37
CA VAL A 671 28.36 15.21 2.03
C VAL A 671 29.39 14.75 1.01
N LEU A 672 30.69 14.75 1.36
CA LEU A 672 31.74 14.23 0.46
C LEU A 672 31.52 12.76 0.10
N GLN A 673 31.23 11.90 1.08
CA GLN A 673 30.97 10.48 0.85
C GLN A 673 29.74 10.27 -0.02
N LEU A 674 28.66 11.02 0.24
CA LEU A 674 27.42 10.97 -0.53
C LEU A 674 27.67 11.23 -2.02
N PHE A 675 28.31 12.35 -2.36
CA PHE A 675 28.56 12.72 -3.75
C PHE A 675 29.68 11.92 -4.42
N THR A 676 30.56 11.28 -3.65
CA THR A 676 31.64 10.43 -4.20
C THR A 676 31.19 8.99 -4.45
N GLN A 677 30.40 8.42 -3.53
CA GLN A 677 30.14 6.97 -3.45
C GLN A 677 28.68 6.57 -3.73
N VAL A 678 27.73 7.51 -3.61
CA VAL A 678 26.30 7.19 -3.66
C VAL A 678 25.61 7.86 -4.84
N LEU A 679 25.72 9.18 -5.01
CA LEU A 679 25.00 9.92 -6.04
C LEU A 679 25.74 9.93 -7.38
N ASP A 680 25.03 9.65 -8.47
CA ASP A 680 25.54 9.69 -9.85
C ASP A 680 25.48 11.12 -10.42
N ILE A 681 26.10 12.07 -9.72
CA ILE A 681 26.09 13.51 -10.06
C ILE A 681 26.70 13.81 -11.46
N PHE A 682 27.60 12.96 -11.94
CA PHE A 682 28.17 13.04 -13.30
C PHE A 682 27.47 12.09 -14.29
N GLY A 683 26.39 11.46 -13.87
CA GLY A 683 25.50 10.64 -14.69
C GLY A 683 24.52 11.48 -15.50
N ARG A 684 23.70 10.80 -16.32
CA ARG A 684 22.74 11.45 -17.23
C ARG A 684 21.39 11.70 -16.53
N PRO A 685 20.89 12.94 -16.48
CA PRO A 685 19.60 13.24 -15.87
C PRO A 685 18.44 12.70 -16.70
N ALA A 686 17.48 12.06 -16.03
CA ALA A 686 16.22 11.65 -16.64
C ALA A 686 15.31 12.86 -16.87
N LYS A 687 14.32 12.71 -17.76
CA LYS A 687 13.35 13.78 -18.09
C LYS A 687 12.65 14.36 -16.84
N ARG A 688 12.28 13.51 -15.88
CA ARG A 688 11.69 13.90 -14.58
C ARG A 688 12.57 14.84 -13.77
N PHE A 689 13.91 14.72 -13.86
CA PHE A 689 14.81 15.60 -13.12
C PHE A 689 14.69 17.06 -13.58
N TYR A 690 14.47 17.31 -14.88
CA TYR A 690 14.25 18.66 -15.41
C TYR A 690 12.96 19.27 -14.84
N GLU A 691 11.88 18.48 -14.76
CA GLU A 691 10.59 18.90 -14.20
C GLU A 691 10.71 19.24 -12.70
N SER A 692 11.38 18.37 -11.94
CA SER A 692 11.61 18.59 -10.52
C SER A 692 12.53 19.77 -10.26
N LEU A 693 13.60 19.92 -11.04
CA LEU A 693 14.55 21.03 -10.91
C LEU A 693 13.88 22.39 -11.18
N ALA A 694 12.93 22.45 -12.13
CA ALA A 694 12.19 23.67 -12.43
C ALA A 694 11.42 24.24 -11.23
N GLN A 695 11.02 23.39 -10.27
CA GLN A 695 10.31 23.82 -9.06
C GLN A 695 11.19 24.67 -8.12
N TYR A 696 12.51 24.53 -8.24
CA TYR A 696 13.48 25.26 -7.42
C TYR A 696 14.07 26.48 -8.14
N ALA A 697 13.68 26.71 -9.41
CA ALA A 697 14.15 27.83 -10.22
C ALA A 697 13.52 29.14 -9.75
N THR A 698 14.36 30.08 -9.29
CA THR A 698 13.93 31.43 -8.91
C THR A 698 13.85 32.40 -10.09
N ASP A 699 14.58 32.14 -11.19
CA ASP A 699 14.42 32.86 -12.46
C ASP A 699 13.33 32.20 -13.31
N GLU A 700 12.31 32.98 -13.66
CA GLU A 700 11.18 32.55 -14.49
C GLU A 700 11.63 32.02 -15.86
N LYS A 701 12.66 32.61 -16.48
CA LYS A 701 13.16 32.16 -17.79
C LYS A 701 13.83 30.79 -17.71
N GLU A 702 14.56 30.55 -16.63
CA GLU A 702 15.18 29.24 -16.37
C GLU A 702 14.10 28.19 -16.10
N ARG A 703 13.08 28.54 -15.31
CA ARG A 703 11.92 27.69 -15.03
C ARG A 703 11.18 27.27 -16.29
N GLU A 704 10.79 28.23 -17.13
CA GLU A 704 10.10 27.97 -18.41
C GLU A 704 10.94 27.10 -19.33
N LYS A 705 12.25 27.35 -19.43
CA LYS A 705 13.16 26.56 -20.27
C LYS A 705 13.30 25.13 -19.76
N LEU A 706 13.41 24.91 -18.45
CA LEU A 706 13.45 23.57 -17.86
C LEU A 706 12.16 22.79 -18.14
N LEU A 707 11.00 23.42 -17.95
CA LEU A 707 9.69 22.83 -18.25
C LEU A 707 9.52 22.54 -19.75
N TRP A 708 9.99 23.43 -20.62
CA TRP A 708 9.95 23.21 -22.07
C TRP A 708 10.82 22.03 -22.50
N ILE A 709 12.06 21.89 -21.98
CA ILE A 709 12.91 20.73 -22.28
C ILE A 709 12.21 19.43 -21.81
N ALA A 710 11.49 19.49 -20.70
CA ALA A 710 10.69 18.39 -20.18
C ALA A 710 9.32 18.22 -20.85
N SER A 711 8.90 19.08 -21.77
CA SER A 711 7.62 18.93 -22.45
C SER A 711 7.73 18.01 -23.67
N ASN A 712 6.65 17.84 -24.42
CA ASN A 712 6.69 17.11 -25.70
C ASN A 712 7.35 17.97 -26.79
N GLU A 713 7.14 19.29 -26.73
CA GLU A 713 7.70 20.27 -27.65
C GLU A 713 9.24 20.33 -27.56
N GLY A 714 9.82 20.22 -26.37
CA GLY A 714 11.27 20.16 -26.16
C GLY A 714 11.91 18.78 -26.32
N SER A 715 11.16 17.75 -26.75
CA SER A 715 11.66 16.37 -26.81
C SER A 715 12.91 16.21 -27.72
N GLN A 716 13.01 16.99 -28.80
CA GLN A 716 14.19 16.99 -29.67
C GLN A 716 15.43 17.54 -28.96
N GLU A 717 15.28 18.63 -28.19
CA GLU A 717 16.39 19.19 -27.41
C GLU A 717 16.81 18.24 -26.28
N PHE A 718 15.87 17.59 -25.61
CA PHE A 718 16.18 16.56 -24.62
C PHE A 718 16.99 15.41 -25.26
N LYS A 719 16.58 14.91 -26.43
CA LYS A 719 17.33 13.87 -27.16
C LYS A 719 18.76 14.33 -27.49
N ARG A 720 18.92 15.55 -27.99
CA ARG A 720 20.23 16.14 -28.28
C ARG A 720 21.12 16.21 -27.03
N ARG A 721 20.56 16.57 -25.88
CA ARG A 721 21.28 16.60 -24.59
C ARG A 721 21.68 15.22 -24.09
N VAL A 722 20.85 14.20 -24.33
CA VAL A 722 21.17 12.80 -24.02
C VAL A 722 22.31 12.30 -24.92
N GLU A 723 22.29 12.63 -26.21
CA GLU A 723 23.36 12.33 -27.16
C GLU A 723 24.67 13.03 -26.80
N ASP A 724 24.60 14.29 -26.37
CA ASP A 724 25.73 15.08 -25.87
C ASP A 724 26.24 14.64 -24.49
N THR A 725 25.55 13.70 -23.85
CA THR A 725 25.89 13.16 -22.51
C THR A 725 25.98 14.25 -21.46
N ILE A 726 25.02 15.17 -21.43
CA ILE A 726 24.91 16.20 -20.39
C ILE A 726 24.68 15.54 -19.04
N THR A 727 25.34 16.05 -17.99
CA THR A 727 25.28 15.49 -16.63
C THR A 727 24.37 16.27 -15.70
N TYR A 728 24.04 15.71 -14.52
CA TYR A 728 23.34 16.44 -13.46
C TYR A 728 24.11 17.68 -13.03
N ALA A 729 25.43 17.55 -12.79
CA ALA A 729 26.31 18.68 -12.45
C ALA A 729 26.24 19.81 -13.50
N GLU A 730 26.33 19.46 -14.78
CA GLU A 730 26.30 20.44 -15.87
C GLU A 730 24.95 21.15 -15.98
N LEU A 731 23.86 20.45 -15.68
CA LEU A 731 22.55 21.06 -15.64
C LEU A 731 22.43 22.07 -14.48
N LEU A 732 23.00 21.75 -13.32
CA LEU A 732 23.07 22.67 -12.17
C LEU A 732 24.05 23.84 -12.39
N TYR A 733 25.09 23.65 -13.21
CA TYR A 733 25.95 24.75 -13.68
C TYR A 733 25.22 25.67 -14.68
N GLU A 734 24.34 25.11 -15.53
CA GLU A 734 23.59 25.88 -16.54
C GLU A 734 22.43 26.67 -15.92
N PHE A 735 21.67 26.07 -15.01
CA PHE A 735 20.46 26.64 -14.41
C PHE A 735 20.72 27.04 -12.96
N THR A 736 21.53 28.09 -12.78
CA THR A 736 22.03 28.52 -11.47
C THR A 736 20.95 29.03 -10.52
N SER A 737 19.80 29.48 -11.05
CA SER A 737 18.67 29.92 -10.22
C SER A 737 17.90 28.76 -9.61
N ALA A 738 18.07 27.54 -10.15
CA ALA A 738 17.46 26.30 -9.70
C ALA A 738 18.36 25.60 -8.68
N HIS A 739 18.18 25.93 -7.40
CA HIS A 739 19.12 25.56 -6.35
C HIS A 739 18.45 24.75 -5.20
N PRO A 740 18.11 23.46 -5.43
CA PRO A 740 17.59 22.60 -4.37
C PRO A 740 18.54 22.45 -3.16
N PRO A 741 18.02 22.33 -1.93
CA PRO A 741 18.84 21.97 -0.78
C PRO A 741 19.36 20.52 -0.90
N VAL A 742 20.44 20.19 -0.18
CA VAL A 742 21.11 18.88 -0.29
C VAL A 742 20.17 17.71 0.08
N GLU A 743 19.25 17.92 1.01
CA GLU A 743 18.22 16.96 1.43
C GLU A 743 17.30 16.55 0.28
N ASP A 744 17.04 17.47 -0.64
CA ASP A 744 16.25 17.22 -1.84
C ASP A 744 17.12 16.67 -2.98
N LEU A 745 18.36 17.15 -3.14
CA LEU A 745 19.31 16.62 -4.13
C LEU A 745 19.52 15.11 -3.99
N VAL A 746 19.57 14.59 -2.76
CA VAL A 746 19.71 13.15 -2.47
C VAL A 746 18.57 12.33 -3.09
N GLN A 747 17.38 12.91 -3.18
CA GLN A 747 16.20 12.25 -3.75
C GLN A 747 16.08 12.48 -5.26
N LEU A 748 16.57 13.61 -5.75
CA LEU A 748 16.47 14.00 -7.17
C LEU A 748 17.53 13.33 -8.05
N ILE A 749 18.75 13.16 -7.54
CA ILE A 749 19.87 12.57 -8.29
C ILE A 749 19.83 11.05 -8.18
N ALA A 750 19.99 10.35 -9.30
CA ALA A 750 20.04 8.89 -9.31
C ALA A 750 21.27 8.37 -8.53
N GLN A 751 21.14 7.20 -7.91
CA GLN A 751 22.27 6.55 -7.25
C GLN A 751 23.18 5.83 -8.26
N ILE A 752 24.47 5.74 -7.94
CA ILE A 752 25.47 4.98 -8.70
C ILE A 752 25.12 3.49 -8.64
N LYS A 753 24.88 2.92 -9.83
CA LYS A 753 24.61 1.49 -10.02
C LYS A 753 25.93 0.71 -10.19
N PRO A 754 26.00 -0.55 -9.74
CA PRO A 754 27.18 -1.38 -9.98
C PRO A 754 27.35 -1.65 -11.47
N ARG A 755 28.60 -1.57 -11.95
CA ARG A 755 28.95 -2.00 -13.30
C ARG A 755 29.45 -3.44 -13.25
N HIS A 756 28.76 -4.32 -13.97
CA HIS A 756 29.11 -5.73 -14.05
C HIS A 756 30.22 -5.95 -15.09
N TYR A 757 31.27 -6.63 -14.67
CA TYR A 757 32.36 -7.10 -15.52
C TYR A 757 32.46 -8.62 -15.39
N SER A 758 32.49 -9.33 -16.52
CA SER A 758 32.69 -10.78 -16.53
C SER A 758 34.03 -11.12 -15.88
N ILE A 759 34.04 -12.10 -14.97
CA ILE A 759 35.24 -12.49 -14.24
C ILE A 759 36.21 -13.22 -15.19
N ALA A 760 37.50 -12.87 -15.10
CA ALA A 760 38.56 -13.35 -15.98
C ALA A 760 39.45 -14.47 -15.38
N SER A 761 39.08 -14.98 -14.21
CA SER A 761 39.78 -16.04 -13.48
C SER A 761 38.83 -17.16 -13.05
N ALA A 762 39.35 -18.37 -12.87
CA ALA A 762 38.65 -19.45 -12.18
C ALA A 762 39.05 -19.52 -10.71
N GLN A 763 38.09 -19.53 -9.77
CA GLN A 763 38.39 -19.60 -8.34
C GLN A 763 39.14 -20.90 -7.95
N SER A 764 38.92 -21.99 -8.69
CA SER A 764 39.66 -23.26 -8.49
C SER A 764 41.18 -23.12 -8.72
N VAL A 765 41.58 -22.18 -9.59
CA VAL A 765 42.99 -21.89 -9.91
C VAL A 765 43.51 -20.76 -9.03
N HIS A 766 42.67 -19.74 -8.80
CA HIS A 766 42.99 -18.55 -8.02
C HIS A 766 42.09 -18.48 -6.78
N PRO A 767 42.36 -19.29 -5.73
CA PRO A 767 41.45 -19.40 -4.58
C PRO A 767 41.30 -18.10 -3.77
N ASN A 768 42.31 -17.24 -3.86
CA ASN A 768 42.48 -16.05 -3.03
C ASN A 768 42.40 -14.75 -3.82
N SER A 769 42.07 -14.82 -5.12
CA SER A 769 41.95 -13.63 -5.96
C SER A 769 40.83 -13.75 -7.01
N VAL A 770 40.33 -12.59 -7.44
CA VAL A 770 39.41 -12.46 -8.58
C VAL A 770 40.00 -11.47 -9.59
N HIS A 771 39.99 -11.86 -10.86
CA HIS A 771 40.63 -11.09 -11.93
C HIS A 771 39.59 -10.49 -12.87
N LEU A 772 39.82 -9.28 -13.36
CA LEU A 772 39.04 -8.65 -14.41
C LEU A 772 39.91 -8.24 -15.59
N LEU A 773 39.28 -8.18 -16.76
CA LEU A 773 39.86 -7.66 -17.99
C LEU A 773 38.99 -6.52 -18.51
N ILE A 774 39.55 -5.31 -18.55
CA ILE A 774 38.77 -4.09 -18.73
C ILE A 774 39.38 -3.23 -19.84
N VAL A 775 38.51 -2.53 -20.57
CA VAL A 775 38.87 -1.48 -21.52
C VAL A 775 38.32 -0.15 -21.01
N THR A 776 39.12 0.91 -21.04
CA THR A 776 38.62 2.24 -20.72
C THR A 776 37.64 2.71 -21.80
N VAL A 777 36.59 3.39 -21.36
CA VAL A 777 35.61 4.00 -22.26
C VAL A 777 35.84 5.50 -22.24
N GLU A 778 36.26 6.04 -23.39
CA GLU A 778 36.52 7.46 -23.60
C GLU A 778 35.85 7.89 -24.91
N TRP A 779 35.19 9.05 -24.91
CA TRP A 779 34.59 9.63 -26.10
C TRP A 779 34.62 11.16 -26.01
N GLU A 780 34.35 11.83 -27.12
CA GLU A 780 34.16 13.28 -27.16
C GLU A 780 32.69 13.59 -27.41
N ASN A 781 32.14 14.58 -26.71
CA ASN A 781 30.79 15.08 -27.01
C ASN A 781 30.82 16.02 -28.23
N SER A 782 29.65 16.53 -28.66
CA SER A 782 29.56 17.45 -29.81
C SER A 782 30.37 18.75 -29.66
N LYS A 783 30.75 19.12 -28.44
CA LYS A 783 31.57 20.30 -28.11
C LYS A 783 33.07 19.99 -28.05
N GLY A 784 33.49 18.76 -28.35
CA GLY A 784 34.89 18.32 -28.25
C GLY A 784 35.39 18.13 -26.82
N VAL A 785 34.48 18.10 -25.82
CA VAL A 785 34.84 17.83 -24.43
C VAL A 785 35.00 16.33 -24.25
N LYS A 786 36.15 15.91 -23.72
CA LYS A 786 36.43 14.51 -23.39
C LYS A 786 35.52 14.03 -22.25
N ARG A 787 34.95 12.85 -22.45
CA ARG A 787 34.07 12.14 -21.53
C ARG A 787 34.64 10.77 -21.24
N PHE A 788 34.31 10.27 -20.06
CA PHE A 788 34.87 9.03 -19.52
C PHE A 788 33.75 8.14 -18.99
N GLY A 789 33.91 6.83 -19.16
CA GLY A 789 33.12 5.86 -18.42
C GLY A 789 33.50 5.93 -16.94
N GLN A 790 32.55 6.30 -16.08
CA GLN A 790 32.77 6.54 -14.65
C GLN A 790 33.49 5.37 -13.97
N CYS A 791 32.92 4.16 -14.04
CA CYS A 791 33.50 2.99 -13.41
C CYS A 791 34.85 2.57 -14.03
N THR A 792 35.02 2.67 -15.37
CA THR A 792 36.29 2.34 -16.01
C THR A 792 37.40 3.32 -15.68
N ARG A 793 37.07 4.62 -15.55
CA ARG A 793 38.00 5.66 -15.11
C ARG A 793 38.43 5.42 -13.67
N TYR A 794 37.47 5.12 -12.78
CA TYR A 794 37.73 4.73 -11.40
C TYR A 794 38.70 3.55 -11.33
N LEU A 795 38.38 2.43 -11.98
CA LEU A 795 39.21 1.21 -11.96
C LEU A 795 40.62 1.43 -12.56
N SER A 796 40.73 2.19 -13.65
CA SER A 796 42.04 2.48 -14.26
C SER A 796 42.96 3.32 -13.37
N GLY A 797 42.38 4.10 -12.44
CA GLY A 797 43.12 4.95 -11.51
C GLY A 797 43.54 4.27 -10.20
N LEU A 798 43.07 3.05 -9.94
CA LEU A 798 43.35 2.33 -8.70
C LEU A 798 44.80 1.85 -8.61
N LYS A 799 45.36 1.91 -7.40
CA LYS A 799 46.69 1.42 -7.06
C LYS A 799 46.59 0.16 -6.21
N VAL A 800 47.68 -0.62 -6.21
CA VAL A 800 47.81 -1.78 -5.33
C VAL A 800 47.60 -1.35 -3.87
N GLY A 801 46.71 -2.07 -3.17
CA GLY A 801 46.28 -1.78 -1.81
C GLY A 801 44.96 -1.00 -1.70
N ASP A 802 44.49 -0.37 -2.78
CA ASP A 802 43.21 0.35 -2.75
C ASP A 802 42.04 -0.62 -2.55
N SER A 803 41.04 -0.18 -1.79
CA SER A 803 39.84 -0.97 -1.48
C SER A 803 38.69 -0.64 -2.43
N VAL A 804 37.97 -1.67 -2.86
CA VAL A 804 36.86 -1.57 -3.80
C VAL A 804 35.65 -2.31 -3.26
N THR A 805 34.49 -1.65 -3.32
CA THR A 805 33.21 -2.27 -3.00
C THR A 805 32.69 -3.04 -4.21
N VAL A 806 32.34 -4.30 -4.01
CA VAL A 806 31.85 -5.20 -5.06
C VAL A 806 30.62 -5.99 -4.63
N SER A 807 29.87 -6.48 -5.61
CA SER A 807 28.85 -7.53 -5.48
C SER A 807 29.07 -8.61 -6.53
N ILE A 808 28.37 -9.74 -6.39
CA ILE A 808 28.40 -10.84 -7.35
C ILE A 808 27.05 -10.91 -8.04
N LYS A 809 27.09 -11.01 -9.36
CA LYS A 809 25.91 -11.24 -10.18
C LYS A 809 25.99 -12.62 -10.83
N PRO A 810 25.02 -13.51 -10.57
CA PRO A 810 24.91 -14.78 -11.25
C PRO A 810 24.79 -14.60 -12.77
N SER A 811 25.46 -15.46 -13.54
CA SER A 811 25.37 -15.53 -15.00
C SER A 811 24.93 -16.91 -15.48
N VAL A 812 24.38 -16.93 -16.69
CA VAL A 812 24.09 -18.14 -17.46
C VAL A 812 25.34 -18.69 -18.17
N MET A 813 26.44 -17.94 -18.22
CA MET A 813 27.74 -18.41 -18.74
C MET A 813 28.36 -19.46 -17.82
N LYS A 814 27.91 -20.71 -17.89
CA LYS A 814 28.51 -21.84 -17.17
C LYS A 814 29.10 -22.85 -18.15
N LEU A 815 30.13 -23.59 -17.72
CA LEU A 815 30.63 -24.73 -18.49
C LEU A 815 29.55 -25.82 -18.65
N PRO A 816 29.64 -26.66 -19.71
CA PRO A 816 28.74 -27.79 -19.90
C PRO A 816 28.71 -28.72 -18.67
N PRO A 817 27.58 -29.41 -18.41
CA PRO A 817 27.44 -30.29 -17.26
C PRO A 817 28.38 -31.51 -17.32
N ARG A 818 28.75 -31.97 -18.52
CA ARG A 818 29.75 -33.04 -18.69
C ARG A 818 31.07 -32.47 -19.14
N ASP A 819 32.13 -32.87 -18.46
CA ASP A 819 33.48 -32.45 -18.82
C ASP A 819 33.90 -32.92 -20.23
N SER A 820 33.36 -34.02 -20.76
CA SER A 820 33.69 -34.47 -22.12
C SER A 820 33.05 -33.65 -23.26
N GLN A 821 32.10 -32.76 -22.98
CA GLN A 821 31.41 -31.99 -24.04
C GLN A 821 32.28 -30.89 -24.63
N PRO A 822 32.21 -30.65 -25.96
CA PRO A 822 32.91 -29.55 -26.61
C PRO A 822 32.47 -28.18 -26.12
N VAL A 823 33.43 -27.25 -26.01
CA VAL A 823 33.21 -25.85 -25.63
C VAL A 823 33.68 -24.95 -26.75
N ILE A 824 32.78 -24.20 -27.37
CA ILE A 824 33.05 -23.30 -28.49
C ILE A 824 32.84 -21.86 -28.03
N MET A 825 33.90 -21.07 -28.05
CA MET A 825 33.94 -19.73 -27.47
C MET A 825 34.30 -18.71 -28.55
N ALA A 826 33.54 -17.62 -28.63
CA ALA A 826 33.79 -16.50 -29.52
C ALA A 826 33.98 -15.22 -28.69
N GLY A 827 35.24 -14.80 -28.53
CA GLY A 827 35.63 -13.66 -27.68
C GLY A 827 36.17 -12.50 -28.49
N LEU A 828 35.58 -11.31 -28.32
CA LEU A 828 36.01 -10.09 -29.00
C LEU A 828 36.62 -9.09 -28.02
N GLY A 829 37.92 -8.80 -28.17
CA GLY A 829 38.66 -7.92 -27.26
C GLY A 829 38.54 -8.36 -25.80
N THR A 830 37.97 -7.50 -24.95
CA THR A 830 37.75 -7.82 -23.52
C THR A 830 36.68 -8.89 -23.28
N GLY A 831 35.90 -9.27 -24.30
CA GLY A 831 35.03 -10.44 -24.26
C GLY A 831 35.80 -11.76 -24.07
N MET A 832 37.13 -11.73 -24.08
CA MET A 832 37.99 -12.84 -23.70
C MET A 832 37.92 -13.19 -22.20
N ALA A 833 37.46 -12.26 -21.34
CA ALA A 833 37.44 -12.45 -19.89
C ALA A 833 36.83 -13.79 -19.43
N PRO A 834 35.54 -14.10 -19.68
CA PRO A 834 34.94 -15.34 -19.20
C PRO A 834 35.60 -16.59 -19.81
N PHE A 835 36.16 -16.48 -21.02
CA PHE A 835 36.80 -17.60 -21.71
C PHE A 835 38.17 -17.93 -21.13
N ARG A 836 38.93 -16.94 -20.64
CA ARG A 836 40.14 -17.21 -19.87
C ARG A 836 39.82 -18.05 -18.63
N ALA A 837 38.78 -17.67 -17.87
CA ALA A 837 38.32 -18.45 -16.72
C ALA A 837 37.90 -19.88 -17.12
N PHE A 838 37.18 -20.05 -18.22
CA PHE A 838 36.77 -21.38 -18.70
C PHE A 838 37.97 -22.26 -19.06
N ILE A 839 38.99 -21.70 -19.69
CA ILE A 839 40.22 -22.42 -20.06
C ILE A 839 41.01 -22.80 -18.81
N GLU A 840 41.19 -21.88 -17.85
CA GLU A 840 41.83 -22.15 -16.56
C GLU A 840 41.15 -23.29 -15.79
N GLU A 841 39.82 -23.26 -15.68
CA GLU A 841 39.04 -24.30 -15.00
C GLU A 841 39.17 -25.66 -15.69
N ARG A 842 39.19 -25.67 -17.03
CA ARG A 842 39.38 -26.89 -17.82
C ARG A 842 40.80 -27.45 -17.69
N ALA A 843 41.81 -26.59 -17.66
CA ALA A 843 43.20 -26.96 -17.38
C ALA A 843 43.30 -27.61 -16.00
N TYR A 844 42.68 -27.00 -14.98
CA TYR A 844 42.65 -27.51 -13.62
C TYR A 844 42.00 -28.88 -13.51
N ARG A 845 40.84 -29.08 -14.15
CA ARG A 845 40.15 -30.41 -14.20
C ARG A 845 40.99 -31.47 -14.90
N LYS A 846 41.65 -31.12 -16.01
CA LYS A 846 42.57 -32.02 -16.72
C LYS A 846 43.77 -32.40 -15.84
N ALA A 847 44.33 -31.45 -15.10
CA ALA A 847 45.42 -31.70 -14.16
C ALA A 847 45.01 -32.60 -12.99
N GLN A 848 43.73 -32.60 -12.59
CA GLN A 848 43.16 -33.55 -11.63
C GLN A 848 42.89 -34.95 -12.22
N GLY A 849 43.21 -35.20 -13.49
CA GLY A 849 43.00 -36.48 -14.16
C GLY A 849 41.58 -36.69 -14.70
N LYS A 850 40.75 -35.64 -14.76
CA LYS A 850 39.44 -35.72 -15.43
C LYS A 850 39.60 -35.68 -16.95
N GLU A 851 38.81 -36.48 -17.64
CA GLU A 851 38.70 -36.41 -19.10
C GLU A 851 37.94 -35.14 -19.50
N VAL A 852 38.57 -34.30 -20.33
CA VAL A 852 38.01 -33.03 -20.80
C VAL A 852 37.82 -33.05 -22.32
N GLY A 853 36.69 -32.53 -22.78
CA GLY A 853 36.34 -32.40 -24.19
C GLY A 853 37.12 -31.28 -24.89
N PRO A 854 37.00 -31.19 -26.23
CA PRO A 854 37.74 -30.21 -27.02
C PRO A 854 37.27 -28.78 -26.74
N MET A 855 38.21 -27.84 -26.73
CA MET A 855 37.93 -26.41 -26.58
C MET A 855 38.33 -25.64 -27.83
N VAL A 856 37.41 -24.82 -28.33
CA VAL A 856 37.59 -23.99 -29.52
C VAL A 856 37.45 -22.53 -29.12
N LEU A 857 38.44 -21.71 -29.45
CA LEU A 857 38.42 -20.28 -29.19
C LEU A 857 38.59 -19.51 -30.50
N TYR A 858 37.55 -18.77 -30.88
CA TYR A 858 37.59 -17.72 -31.88
C TYR A 858 37.89 -16.38 -31.19
N PHE A 859 39.13 -15.91 -31.29
CA PHE A 859 39.55 -14.64 -30.72
C PHE A 859 39.64 -13.56 -31.79
N GLY A 860 38.96 -12.44 -31.58
CA GLY A 860 38.99 -11.30 -32.50
C GLY A 860 39.46 -10.00 -31.85
N SER A 861 40.39 -9.30 -32.51
CA SER A 861 40.81 -7.95 -32.09
C SER A 861 41.27 -7.08 -33.28
N ARG A 862 41.71 -5.84 -33.02
CA ARG A 862 42.15 -4.94 -34.11
C ARG A 862 43.48 -5.38 -34.71
N HIS A 863 44.49 -5.54 -33.86
CA HIS A 863 45.86 -5.84 -34.24
C HIS A 863 46.45 -6.91 -33.35
N ARG A 864 47.23 -7.84 -33.91
CA ARG A 864 47.93 -8.86 -33.13
C ARG A 864 48.96 -8.25 -32.20
N SER A 865 49.76 -7.30 -32.68
CA SER A 865 50.86 -6.69 -31.92
C SER A 865 50.40 -5.77 -30.78
N MET A 866 49.14 -5.33 -30.80
CA MET A 866 48.61 -4.34 -29.84
C MET A 866 47.53 -4.92 -28.91
N GLU A 867 46.68 -5.82 -29.39
CA GLU A 867 45.48 -6.30 -28.69
C GLU A 867 45.35 -7.84 -28.67
N TYR A 868 46.45 -8.59 -28.76
CA TYR A 868 46.40 -10.04 -28.54
C TYR A 868 46.49 -10.38 -27.05
N LEU A 869 45.38 -10.15 -26.36
CA LEU A 869 45.25 -10.26 -24.90
C LEU A 869 45.54 -11.69 -24.44
N TYR A 870 46.47 -11.85 -23.49
CA TYR A 870 46.95 -13.15 -22.99
C TYR A 870 47.51 -14.09 -24.08
N GLY A 871 48.04 -13.53 -25.18
CA GLY A 871 48.49 -14.34 -26.33
C GLY A 871 49.48 -15.45 -25.97
N GLU A 872 50.46 -15.17 -25.09
CA GLU A 872 51.43 -16.18 -24.62
C GLU A 872 50.76 -17.35 -23.88
N GLU A 873 49.79 -17.03 -23.00
CA GLU A 873 49.02 -18.01 -22.23
C GLU A 873 48.16 -18.89 -23.17
N LEU A 874 47.47 -18.28 -24.14
CA LEU A 874 46.62 -18.99 -25.09
C LEU A 874 47.41 -19.88 -26.05
N GLU A 875 48.57 -19.41 -26.52
CA GLU A 875 49.45 -20.21 -27.35
C GLU A 875 50.00 -21.43 -26.58
N ALA A 876 50.33 -21.28 -25.29
CA ALA A 876 50.74 -22.40 -24.44
C ALA A 876 49.64 -23.47 -24.31
N TYR A 877 48.39 -23.08 -23.98
CA TYR A 877 47.27 -24.03 -23.90
C TYR A 877 46.94 -24.71 -25.23
N ASN A 878 47.19 -24.04 -26.36
CA ASN A 878 47.02 -24.63 -27.69
C ASN A 878 48.12 -25.65 -28.02
N ILE A 879 49.38 -25.38 -27.63
CA ILE A 879 50.50 -26.33 -27.77
C ILE A 879 50.29 -27.57 -26.90
N GLU A 880 49.78 -27.41 -25.68
CA GLU A 880 49.44 -28.50 -24.75
C GLU A 880 48.18 -29.30 -25.17
N GLY A 881 47.50 -28.86 -26.22
CA GLY A 881 46.29 -29.50 -26.76
C GLY A 881 45.06 -29.38 -25.87
N LEU A 882 45.04 -28.47 -24.90
CA LEU A 882 43.82 -28.14 -24.15
C LEU A 882 42.87 -27.30 -25.02
N LEU A 883 43.39 -26.20 -25.58
CA LEU A 883 42.74 -25.49 -26.68
C LEU A 883 42.98 -26.27 -27.96
N THR A 884 42.03 -27.11 -28.34
CA THR A 884 42.12 -27.95 -29.54
C THR A 884 42.18 -27.10 -30.81
N HIS A 885 41.49 -25.96 -30.81
CA HIS A 885 41.51 -25.02 -31.94
C HIS A 885 41.54 -23.57 -31.44
N LEU A 886 42.67 -22.90 -31.67
CA LEU A 886 42.81 -21.46 -31.51
C LEU A 886 42.69 -20.76 -32.87
N ARG A 887 41.66 -19.94 -33.04
CA ARG A 887 41.34 -19.24 -34.29
C ARG A 887 41.43 -17.73 -34.07
N LEU A 888 42.48 -17.14 -34.62
CA LEU A 888 42.79 -15.72 -34.43
C LEU A 888 42.29 -14.90 -35.63
N ALA A 889 41.60 -13.79 -35.36
CA ALA A 889 41.12 -12.84 -36.35
C ALA A 889 41.55 -11.41 -36.00
N PHE A 890 42.44 -10.83 -36.81
CA PHE A 890 42.92 -9.46 -36.63
C PHE A 890 42.42 -8.59 -37.79
N SER A 891 41.59 -7.60 -37.47
CA SER A 891 40.85 -6.85 -38.50
C SER A 891 41.66 -5.77 -39.22
N ARG A 892 42.87 -5.43 -38.73
CA ARG A 892 43.68 -4.29 -39.21
C ARG A 892 45.12 -4.63 -39.60
N ASP A 893 45.51 -5.91 -39.54
CA ASP A 893 46.90 -6.33 -39.85
C ASP A 893 47.13 -6.59 -41.34
N GLN A 894 46.06 -6.60 -42.14
CA GLN A 894 46.10 -6.81 -43.59
C GLN A 894 45.02 -5.97 -44.31
N GLU A 895 45.08 -5.89 -45.64
CA GLU A 895 44.21 -5.04 -46.46
C GLU A 895 42.72 -5.41 -46.36
N ASN A 896 42.41 -6.72 -46.39
CA ASN A 896 41.05 -7.23 -46.19
C ASN A 896 40.75 -7.49 -44.72
N LYS A 897 39.64 -6.96 -44.21
CA LYS A 897 39.27 -7.16 -42.79
C LYS A 897 38.93 -8.63 -42.53
N VAL A 898 39.64 -9.24 -41.59
CA VAL A 898 39.37 -10.60 -41.11
C VAL A 898 38.68 -10.51 -39.75
N TYR A 899 37.50 -11.09 -39.64
CA TYR A 899 36.71 -11.16 -38.41
C TYR A 899 36.45 -12.62 -38.01
N ILE A 900 35.96 -12.84 -36.80
CA ILE A 900 35.74 -14.18 -36.24
C ILE A 900 34.76 -15.01 -37.08
N GLN A 901 33.73 -14.40 -37.66
CA GLN A 901 32.77 -15.09 -38.53
C GLN A 901 33.42 -15.68 -39.78
N HIS A 902 34.49 -15.06 -40.31
CA HIS A 902 35.22 -15.61 -41.44
C HIS A 902 35.96 -16.90 -41.03
N LYS A 903 36.55 -16.91 -39.82
CA LYS A 903 37.18 -18.11 -39.25
C LYS A 903 36.18 -19.20 -38.92
N MET A 904 34.99 -18.83 -38.44
CA MET A 904 33.91 -19.79 -38.21
C MET A 904 33.39 -20.40 -39.52
N GLN A 905 33.34 -19.64 -40.61
CA GLN A 905 32.98 -20.15 -41.94
C GLN A 905 34.04 -21.13 -42.48
N GLU A 906 35.33 -20.87 -42.25
CA GLU A 906 36.42 -21.81 -42.57
C GLU A 906 36.27 -23.15 -41.81
N ASP A 907 35.74 -23.10 -40.58
CA ASP A 907 35.54 -24.27 -39.70
C ASP A 907 34.10 -24.84 -39.74
N ALA A 908 33.36 -24.66 -40.84
CA ALA A 908 31.96 -25.08 -40.95
C ALA A 908 31.73 -26.57 -40.58
N GLU A 909 32.60 -27.48 -41.04
CA GLU A 909 32.48 -28.91 -40.74
C GLU A 909 32.63 -29.22 -39.25
N LEU A 910 33.58 -28.54 -38.61
CA LEU A 910 33.85 -28.66 -37.17
C LEU A 910 32.68 -28.12 -36.34
N LEU A 911 32.15 -26.94 -36.68
CA LEU A 911 31.01 -26.36 -35.97
C LEU A 911 29.77 -27.25 -36.09
N HIS A 912 29.53 -27.82 -37.27
CA HIS A 912 28.46 -28.78 -37.47
C HIS A 912 28.63 -30.03 -36.59
N GLN A 913 29.82 -30.62 -36.57
CA GLN A 913 30.12 -31.79 -35.74
C GLN A 913 29.92 -31.50 -34.25
N TYR A 914 30.60 -30.47 -33.72
CA TYR A 914 30.60 -30.20 -32.29
C TYR A 914 29.25 -29.73 -31.77
N LEU A 915 28.49 -28.93 -32.53
CA LEU A 915 27.19 -28.44 -32.06
C LEU A 915 26.06 -29.45 -32.21
N LEU A 916 26.04 -30.28 -33.27
CA LEU A 916 24.92 -31.20 -33.50
C LEU A 916 25.21 -32.65 -33.09
N LYS A 917 26.41 -33.18 -33.31
CA LYS A 917 26.73 -34.57 -33.02
C LYS A 917 27.27 -34.77 -31.61
N ASP A 918 28.20 -33.92 -31.20
CA ASP A 918 28.94 -34.10 -29.93
C ASP A 918 28.31 -33.31 -28.77
N GLU A 919 27.11 -32.75 -29.00
CA GLU A 919 26.32 -32.02 -28.01
C GLU A 919 27.08 -30.86 -27.31
N GLY A 920 27.96 -30.18 -28.03
CA GLY A 920 28.77 -29.05 -27.54
C GLY A 920 27.99 -27.76 -27.29
N TRP A 921 28.64 -26.83 -26.59
CA TRP A 921 28.06 -25.55 -26.20
C TRP A 921 28.76 -24.38 -26.90
N PHE A 922 27.98 -23.40 -27.34
CA PHE A 922 28.45 -22.18 -27.99
C PHE A 922 28.27 -20.97 -27.09
N TYR A 923 29.32 -20.15 -26.99
CA TYR A 923 29.34 -18.92 -26.22
C TYR A 923 29.89 -17.77 -27.07
N LEU A 924 29.23 -16.61 -27.00
CA LEU A 924 29.73 -15.36 -27.57
C LEU A 924 29.79 -14.29 -26.48
N CYS A 925 30.94 -13.63 -26.34
CA CYS A 925 31.11 -12.48 -25.47
C CYS A 925 31.79 -11.32 -26.20
N GLY A 926 31.19 -10.13 -26.13
CA GLY A 926 31.70 -8.94 -26.82
C GLY A 926 30.62 -7.91 -27.18
N PRO A 927 30.86 -7.02 -28.15
CA PRO A 927 29.86 -6.05 -28.59
C PRO A 927 28.70 -6.72 -29.33
N THR A 928 27.57 -6.03 -29.46
CA THR A 928 26.34 -6.53 -30.12
C THR A 928 26.39 -6.63 -31.66
N TRP A 929 27.19 -5.80 -32.33
CA TRP A 929 27.23 -5.73 -33.80
C TRP A 929 27.59 -7.03 -34.57
N PRO A 930 28.41 -7.97 -34.07
CA PRO A 930 28.77 -9.20 -34.80
C PRO A 930 27.79 -10.36 -34.56
N VAL A 931 26.78 -10.19 -33.70
CA VAL A 931 25.82 -11.26 -33.36
C VAL A 931 25.11 -11.82 -34.61
N PRO A 932 24.62 -11.00 -35.56
CA PRO A 932 23.99 -11.52 -36.79
C PRO A 932 24.97 -12.35 -37.62
N ASP A 933 26.18 -11.84 -37.86
CA ASP A 933 27.19 -12.50 -38.69
C ASP A 933 27.67 -13.84 -38.10
N VAL A 934 27.82 -13.90 -36.77
CA VAL A 934 28.18 -15.12 -36.05
C VAL A 934 27.06 -16.16 -36.12
N LYS A 935 25.80 -15.72 -35.98
CA LYS A 935 24.63 -16.60 -36.16
C LYS A 935 24.61 -17.15 -37.58
N ASP A 936 24.83 -16.30 -38.58
CA ASP A 936 24.84 -16.71 -39.98
C ASP A 936 25.97 -17.69 -40.29
N ALA A 937 27.16 -17.53 -39.69
CA ALA A 937 28.25 -18.50 -39.80
C ALA A 937 27.86 -19.89 -39.26
N ILE A 938 27.16 -19.95 -38.13
CA ILE A 938 26.67 -21.23 -37.56
C ILE A 938 25.55 -21.82 -38.41
N VAL A 939 24.58 -21.01 -38.86
CA VAL A 939 23.52 -21.47 -39.76
C VAL A 939 24.12 -22.04 -41.05
N ASN A 940 25.09 -21.33 -41.64
CA ASN A 940 25.79 -21.80 -42.83
C ASN A 940 26.52 -23.12 -42.58
N SER A 941 27.11 -23.32 -41.40
CA SER A 941 27.75 -24.59 -41.05
C SER A 941 26.79 -25.78 -41.11
N PHE A 942 25.53 -25.59 -40.69
CA PHE A 942 24.51 -26.63 -40.74
C PHE A 942 24.00 -26.86 -42.16
N VAL A 943 23.92 -25.82 -42.99
CA VAL A 943 23.51 -25.95 -44.39
C VAL A 943 24.57 -26.67 -45.22
N THR A 944 25.82 -26.20 -45.17
CA THR A 944 26.89 -26.68 -46.06
C THR A 944 27.42 -28.05 -45.63
N SER A 945 27.56 -28.29 -44.33
CA SER A 945 28.19 -29.52 -43.81
C SER A 945 27.17 -30.51 -43.25
N GLY A 946 25.96 -30.05 -42.87
CA GLY A 946 24.90 -30.88 -42.31
C GLY A 946 23.78 -31.26 -43.30
N GLY A 947 23.76 -30.67 -44.50
CA GLY A 947 22.72 -30.94 -45.51
C GLY A 947 21.33 -30.42 -45.15
N TYR A 948 21.22 -29.51 -44.17
CA TYR A 948 19.95 -28.90 -43.77
C TYR A 948 19.54 -27.77 -44.71
N THR A 949 18.23 -27.53 -44.85
CA THR A 949 17.73 -26.29 -45.48
C THR A 949 17.97 -25.09 -44.55
N SER A 950 18.02 -23.87 -45.09
CA SER A 950 18.22 -22.65 -44.29
C SER A 950 17.18 -22.49 -43.17
N SER A 951 15.92 -22.88 -43.41
CA SER A 951 14.87 -22.86 -42.38
C SER A 951 15.17 -23.83 -41.24
N GLN A 952 15.51 -25.09 -41.58
CA GLN A 952 15.84 -26.11 -40.58
C GLN A 952 17.09 -25.75 -39.76
N ALA A 953 18.09 -25.12 -40.39
CA ALA A 953 19.29 -24.66 -39.71
C ALA A 953 18.99 -23.54 -38.70
N ILE A 954 18.10 -22.60 -39.04
CA ILE A 954 17.62 -21.57 -38.11
C ILE A 954 16.85 -22.19 -36.93
N ASP A 955 15.98 -23.16 -37.21
CA ASP A 955 15.22 -23.87 -36.18
C ASP A 955 16.15 -24.61 -35.20
N TRP A 956 17.24 -25.20 -35.69
CA TRP A 956 18.26 -25.81 -34.84
C TRP A 956 18.97 -24.80 -33.94
N VAL A 957 19.33 -23.61 -34.46
CA VAL A 957 19.92 -22.56 -33.62
C VAL A 957 18.95 -22.10 -32.54
N ASN A 958 17.66 -21.98 -32.85
CA ASN A 958 16.64 -21.67 -31.86
C ASN A 958 16.51 -22.79 -30.82
N LYS A 959 16.51 -24.05 -31.25
CA LYS A 959 16.52 -25.20 -30.33
C LYS A 959 17.76 -25.22 -29.43
N LEU A 960 18.93 -24.82 -29.93
CA LEU A 960 20.13 -24.70 -29.09
C LEU A 960 20.01 -23.59 -28.05
N LYS A 961 19.27 -22.51 -28.33
CA LYS A 961 18.93 -21.48 -27.34
C LYS A 961 18.00 -22.03 -26.27
N ASP A 962 16.96 -22.76 -26.68
CA ASP A 962 15.99 -23.37 -25.75
C ASP A 962 16.65 -24.41 -24.84
N LEU A 963 17.69 -25.08 -25.34
CA LEU A 963 18.52 -26.02 -24.57
C LEU A 963 19.63 -25.34 -23.77
N GLU A 964 19.70 -24.01 -23.76
CA GLU A 964 20.76 -23.21 -23.11
C GLU A 964 22.19 -23.52 -23.59
N ARG A 965 22.32 -24.08 -24.80
CA ARG A 965 23.61 -24.45 -25.42
C ARG A 965 24.14 -23.38 -26.39
N TYR A 966 23.38 -22.31 -26.61
CA TYR A 966 23.76 -21.14 -27.39
C TYR A 966 23.59 -19.90 -26.51
N ILE A 967 24.68 -19.45 -25.89
CA ILE A 967 24.67 -18.39 -24.87
C ILE A 967 25.39 -17.15 -25.41
N LEU A 968 24.73 -16.00 -25.30
CA LEU A 968 25.28 -14.71 -25.72
C LEU A 968 25.33 -13.76 -24.51
N GLU A 969 26.51 -13.23 -24.20
CA GLU A 969 26.68 -12.14 -23.22
C GLU A 969 27.32 -10.95 -23.94
N VAL A 970 26.46 -10.10 -24.51
CA VAL A 970 26.87 -8.99 -25.37
C VAL A 970 26.46 -7.65 -24.81
N TYR A 971 27.32 -6.64 -25.04
CA TYR A 971 27.23 -5.31 -24.43
C TYR A 971 27.12 -4.18 -25.45
#